data_AF-Q22X54-F1
#
_entry.id   AF-Q22X54-F1
#
_cell.length_a   1.000
_cell.length_b   1.000
_cell.length_c   1.000
_cell.angle_alpha   90.00
_cell.angle_beta   90.00
_cell.angle_gamma   90.00
#
_symmetry.space_group_name_H-M   'P 1'
#
loop_
_entity.id
_entity.type
_entity.pdbx_description
1 polymer ?
#
loop_
_entity_poly.entity_id
_entity_poly.type
_entity_poly.pdbx_seq_one_letter_code
_entity_poly.pdbx_strand_id
1 'polypeptide(L)'
;MVKYEELIEYCIQIIKTFNPVILTVDSHSEEFIAKNKKKLEDTEIVFIKQVFYGTFRYEEFLKVLTNSLFNNFPSITNRNDSTLYHIFGYLICFRLDELPFNEFKKMVFSQDAVKMNVFLQFLFDIEKVNKYVRDGWIEIYDPGYIDNQIITQNLQEKLPVVADLLAQLSQKATGKKSDLVNTIEQTLSVTDKGDDKQQKKFEPTVPQPFKLTKPKPKAIPEPIKIPKIVKANPVPQTIFQTNLNEIVDKGKQRRDEIKKQKQKELEDATKNQFKFQLDNRPNKFEKIKKEVEEEKNKQLQFDNTYFRPPPTFDEAAEIKMNVAAILREDKHLQKKQDDENKRIKELEWNMRDSAEFENWKEEQKYKEKLENIEYQQRKKIEMELARESAMKAYDEKIQQNKLTAVQMKQISKVKEQERQKKIEEEVQEKQKLIDGVLATRENAGIEIQKLKEQKKVIHDESKKEREILLQKKKEEDEVERKKKEDLIRQIREAEKQPKVRTKGYDPTETMGYGLLEEMSIVQLRERLVQVKRQREIEREQTRQENMKTKDSKLNSLQQKVEAIKQNREQLQKQKQQEREEKKKKLMEEEQKKQQIREEQLLEVHQKVVDKKRAKKKEEDRLAKEYREIQLKRMYMNANAAVVEELAWKGQQEGAEREIKYRQNQKLLDQEQVLGVKYHERKIIADNSKKLVQEKLEFIEQYDENMERANKENEVLYRQIREDRKIQHQTIRDYEIQHNKNMVERDTFKYKMSEMSLTNAKSKLEQSKNQASRDGKRTSKNQELQLPGPKYDSTNIIKESHQEDDG
;
A
#
# COMPACT_ATOMS: atom_id res chain seq x y z
N MET A 1 54.49 24.70 51.60
CA MET A 1 53.79 24.42 50.34
C MET A 1 53.81 22.92 50.07
N VAL A 2 53.04 22.23 50.89
CA VAL A 2 52.46 20.91 50.62
C VAL A 2 51.53 21.03 49.40
N LYS A 3 51.33 19.95 48.62
CA LYS A 3 50.35 20.00 47.53
C LYS A 3 48.94 20.14 48.11
N TYR A 4 48.05 20.88 47.43
CA TYR A 4 46.64 20.97 47.85
C TYR A 4 45.96 19.60 48.01
N GLU A 5 46.36 18.60 47.23
CA GLU A 5 45.94 17.20 47.37
C GLU A 5 46.32 16.62 48.75
N GLU A 6 47.61 16.66 49.09
CA GLU A 6 48.18 16.21 50.36
C GLU A 6 47.63 17.02 51.56
N LEU A 7 47.34 18.31 51.39
CA LEU A 7 46.73 19.18 52.41
C LEU A 7 45.28 18.75 52.71
N ILE A 8 44.48 18.44 51.68
CA ILE A 8 43.13 17.92 51.85
C ILE A 8 43.16 16.49 52.43
N GLU A 9 44.15 15.66 52.09
CA GLU A 9 44.36 14.36 52.77
C GLU A 9 44.62 14.54 54.28
N TYR A 10 45.43 15.53 54.69
CA TYR A 10 45.63 15.84 56.10
C TYR A 10 44.33 16.27 56.79
N CYS A 11 43.49 17.09 56.14
CA CYS A 11 42.15 17.43 56.64
C CYS A 11 41.22 16.21 56.75
N ILE A 12 41.28 15.26 55.82
CA ILE A 12 40.51 14.01 55.89
C ILE A 12 41.01 13.11 57.03
N GLN A 13 42.33 13.05 57.25
CA GLN A 13 42.97 12.24 58.29
C GLN A 13 42.68 12.75 59.70
N ILE A 14 42.77 14.07 59.96
CA ILE A 14 42.47 14.63 61.29
C ILE A 14 41.01 14.37 61.68
N ILE A 15 40.05 14.54 60.76
CA ILE A 15 38.63 14.25 61.00
C ILE A 15 38.41 12.76 61.26
N LYS A 16 38.96 11.87 60.39
CA LYS A 16 38.76 10.41 60.52
C LYS A 16 39.49 9.77 61.71
N THR A 17 40.47 10.43 62.31
CA THR A 17 41.19 9.95 63.50
C THR A 17 40.66 10.53 64.81
N PHE A 18 39.77 11.53 64.76
CA PHE A 18 39.19 12.13 65.95
C PHE A 18 38.21 11.17 66.64
N ASN A 19 38.31 11.08 67.97
CA ASN A 19 37.35 10.35 68.80
C ASN A 19 36.93 11.24 69.99
N PRO A 20 35.70 11.79 69.99
CA PRO A 20 35.23 12.73 71.01
C PRO A 20 35.07 12.11 72.42
N VAL A 21 35.19 10.79 72.54
CA VAL A 21 35.16 10.07 73.84
C VAL A 21 36.54 10.05 74.52
N ILE A 22 37.64 10.26 73.76
CA ILE A 22 39.02 10.06 74.24
C ILE A 22 39.80 11.37 74.33
N LEU A 23 39.62 12.29 73.37
CA LEU A 23 40.34 13.56 73.29
C LEU A 23 39.38 14.71 73.04
N THR A 24 39.73 15.89 73.56
CA THR A 24 39.09 17.15 73.17
C THR A 24 39.48 17.53 71.74
N VAL A 25 38.68 18.36 71.09
CA VAL A 25 38.92 18.83 69.72
C VAL A 25 40.29 19.53 69.63
N ASP A 26 40.61 20.40 70.60
CA ASP A 26 41.89 21.10 70.64
C ASP A 26 43.08 20.16 70.86
N SER A 27 43.04 19.30 71.88
CA SER A 27 44.16 18.39 72.18
C SER A 27 44.42 17.39 71.05
N HIS A 28 43.37 16.87 70.39
CA HIS A 28 43.52 16.05 69.19
C HIS A 28 44.18 16.82 68.05
N SER A 29 43.78 18.08 67.82
CA SER A 29 44.40 18.92 66.79
C SER A 29 45.89 19.14 67.05
N GLU A 30 46.27 19.39 68.29
CA GLU A 30 47.66 19.68 68.67
C GLU A 30 48.53 18.43 68.66
N GLU A 31 48.00 17.27 69.07
CA GLU A 31 48.65 15.98 68.85
C GLU A 31 48.87 15.69 67.36
N PHE A 32 47.84 15.88 66.52
CA PHE A 32 47.93 15.62 65.08
C PHE A 32 48.95 16.54 64.39
N ILE A 33 48.97 17.82 64.78
CA ILE A 33 49.94 18.80 64.30
C ILE A 33 51.35 18.45 64.82
N ALA A 34 51.53 18.14 66.10
CA ALA A 34 52.83 17.77 66.66
C ALA A 34 53.44 16.53 65.96
N LYS A 35 52.61 15.53 65.64
CA LYS A 35 53.01 14.33 64.87
C LYS A 35 53.45 14.66 63.43
N ASN A 36 52.87 15.68 62.80
CA ASN A 36 53.13 16.06 61.40
C ASN A 36 54.02 17.32 61.21
N LYS A 37 54.38 18.04 62.28
CA LYS A 37 54.97 19.40 62.26
C LYS A 37 56.22 19.59 61.39
N LYS A 38 56.94 18.52 61.05
CA LYS A 38 58.13 18.55 60.18
C LYS A 38 57.81 18.70 58.68
N LYS A 39 56.54 18.80 58.28
CA LYS A 39 56.10 18.85 56.87
C LYS A 39 55.23 20.06 56.51
N LEU A 40 54.71 20.81 57.48
CA LEU A 40 53.65 21.79 57.29
C LEU A 40 54.13 23.20 57.63
N GLU A 41 53.70 24.19 56.85
CA GLU A 41 53.86 25.62 57.13
C GLU A 41 52.77 26.12 58.11
N ASP A 42 53.04 27.19 58.86
CA ASP A 42 52.10 27.68 59.88
C ASP A 42 50.73 28.09 59.30
N THR A 43 50.69 28.56 58.04
CA THR A 43 49.46 28.82 57.27
C THR A 43 48.66 27.55 56.97
N GLU A 44 49.34 26.46 56.58
CA GLU A 44 48.75 25.15 56.33
C GLU A 44 48.22 24.54 57.65
N ILE A 45 48.93 24.75 58.77
CA ILE A 45 48.50 24.34 60.12
C ILE A 45 47.22 25.09 60.55
N VAL A 46 47.16 26.40 60.35
CA VAL A 46 45.95 27.21 60.64
C VAL A 46 44.78 26.76 59.77
N PHE A 47 44.99 26.48 58.49
CA PHE A 47 43.94 25.96 57.59
C PHE A 47 43.41 24.60 58.06
N ILE A 48 44.29 23.64 58.42
CA ILE A 48 43.87 22.33 58.96
C ILE A 48 43.05 22.50 60.25
N LYS A 49 43.49 23.37 61.18
CA LYS A 49 42.73 23.68 62.40
C LYS A 49 41.35 24.25 62.04
N GLN A 50 41.27 25.27 61.18
CA GLN A 50 40.01 25.91 60.77
C GLN A 50 39.04 24.91 60.11
N VAL A 51 39.50 24.07 59.19
CA VAL A 51 38.67 23.06 58.52
C VAL A 51 38.19 21.99 59.51
N PHE A 52 39.05 21.54 60.43
CA PHE A 52 38.68 20.56 61.46
C PHE A 52 37.65 21.12 62.45
N TYR A 53 37.90 22.29 63.04
CA TYR A 53 36.96 22.97 63.93
C TYR A 53 35.63 23.29 63.22
N GLY A 54 35.69 23.72 61.96
CA GLY A 54 34.52 24.05 61.15
C GLY A 54 33.66 22.84 60.81
N THR A 55 34.26 21.76 60.31
CA THR A 55 33.52 20.52 59.98
C THR A 55 32.93 19.84 61.22
N PHE A 56 33.54 20.00 62.40
CA PHE A 56 32.96 19.57 63.67
C PHE A 56 31.82 20.51 64.15
N ARG A 57 32.02 21.83 64.09
CA ARG A 57 31.00 22.82 64.51
C ARG A 57 29.72 22.75 63.68
N TYR A 58 29.84 22.48 62.37
CA TYR A 58 28.72 22.43 61.43
C TYR A 58 28.35 20.98 61.03
N GLU A 59 28.73 19.98 61.84
CA GLU A 59 28.62 18.55 61.47
C GLU A 59 27.17 18.15 61.11
N GLU A 60 26.16 18.63 61.84
CA GLU A 60 24.75 18.28 61.60
C GLU A 60 24.21 18.87 60.28
N PHE A 61 24.53 20.14 60.00
CA PHE A 61 24.21 20.80 58.73
C PHE A 61 24.84 20.08 57.52
N LEU A 62 26.09 19.61 57.68
CA LEU A 62 26.83 18.88 56.65
C LEU A 62 26.34 17.42 56.50
N LYS A 63 25.89 16.79 57.60
CA LYS A 63 25.18 15.50 57.57
C LYS A 63 23.89 15.59 56.77
N VAL A 64 23.07 16.62 56.95
CA VAL A 64 21.84 16.82 56.14
C VAL A 64 22.20 16.93 54.66
N LEU A 65 23.12 17.83 54.29
CA LEU A 65 23.55 18.03 52.90
C LEU A 65 24.06 16.73 52.25
N THR A 66 24.94 15.99 52.94
CA THR A 66 25.55 14.78 52.39
C THR A 66 24.60 13.57 52.38
N ASN A 67 23.72 13.42 53.38
CA ASN A 67 22.68 12.40 53.35
C ASN A 67 21.71 12.62 52.18
N SER A 68 21.27 13.87 51.95
CA SER A 68 20.41 14.20 50.81
C SER A 68 21.10 13.98 49.46
N LEU A 69 22.41 14.24 49.34
CA LEU A 69 23.21 13.86 48.17
C LEU A 69 23.21 12.34 47.97
N PHE A 70 23.59 11.56 49.00
CA PHE A 70 23.72 10.10 48.91
C PHE A 70 22.39 9.38 48.66
N ASN A 71 21.28 9.93 49.15
CA ASN A 71 19.95 9.35 48.96
C ASN A 71 19.38 9.64 47.55
N ASN A 72 19.68 10.81 46.97
CA ASN A 72 19.21 11.16 45.61
C ASN A 72 20.15 10.65 44.50
N PHE A 73 21.46 10.51 44.76
CA PHE A 73 22.46 10.11 43.76
C PHE A 73 23.28 8.86 44.13
N PRO A 74 22.66 7.75 44.61
CA PRO A 74 23.37 6.57 45.12
C PRO A 74 24.18 5.83 44.05
N SER A 75 23.80 5.93 42.77
CA SER A 75 24.49 5.28 41.65
C SER A 75 25.78 6.02 41.21
N ILE A 76 26.00 7.23 41.69
CA ILE A 76 27.07 8.14 41.24
C ILE A 76 28.00 8.53 42.41
N THR A 77 27.49 8.55 43.64
CA THR A 77 28.22 9.00 44.83
C THR A 77 28.52 7.87 45.80
N ASN A 78 29.70 7.89 46.43
CA ASN A 78 30.15 6.86 47.38
C ASN A 78 30.20 7.42 48.81
N ARG A 79 29.57 6.71 49.76
CA ARG A 79 29.54 7.11 51.19
C ARG A 79 30.93 7.19 51.83
N ASN A 80 31.95 6.51 51.28
CA ASN A 80 33.34 6.62 51.73
C ASN A 80 33.94 8.03 51.55
N ASP A 81 33.41 8.80 50.59
CA ASP A 81 33.82 10.17 50.29
C ASP A 81 33.10 11.22 51.16
N SER A 82 32.24 10.79 52.10
CA SER A 82 31.45 11.68 52.97
C SER A 82 32.30 12.76 53.65
N THR A 83 33.44 12.41 54.26
CA THR A 83 34.36 13.38 54.91
C THR A 83 34.85 14.46 53.96
N LEU A 84 35.11 14.11 52.69
CA LEU A 84 35.55 15.04 51.67
C LEU A 84 34.41 15.99 51.25
N TYR A 85 33.17 15.50 51.14
CA TYR A 85 32.01 16.37 50.93
C TYR A 85 31.67 17.24 52.15
N HIS A 86 31.96 16.81 53.38
CA HIS A 86 31.87 17.67 54.58
C HIS A 86 32.89 18.82 54.51
N ILE A 87 34.14 18.54 54.14
CA ILE A 87 35.19 19.57 53.98
C ILE A 87 34.79 20.60 52.92
N PHE A 88 34.44 20.17 51.70
CA PHE A 88 34.07 21.11 50.63
C PHE A 88 32.73 21.79 50.88
N GLY A 89 31.76 21.12 51.51
CA GLY A 89 30.50 21.75 51.95
C GLY A 89 30.72 22.85 53.00
N TYR A 90 31.62 22.63 53.97
CA TYR A 90 32.02 23.66 54.92
C TYR A 90 32.70 24.85 54.22
N LEU A 91 33.64 24.57 53.33
CA LEU A 91 34.37 25.61 52.59
C LEU A 91 33.43 26.47 51.74
N ILE A 92 32.43 25.87 51.09
CA ILE A 92 31.48 26.59 50.23
C ILE A 92 30.45 27.37 51.05
N CYS A 93 29.75 26.70 51.97
CA CYS A 93 28.61 27.33 52.67
C CYS A 93 29.02 28.35 53.73
N PHE A 94 30.27 28.31 54.23
CA PHE A 94 30.71 29.17 55.35
C PHE A 94 32.07 29.88 55.18
N ARG A 95 32.87 29.59 54.14
CA ARG A 95 34.24 30.15 53.99
C ARG A 95 34.59 30.70 52.62
N LEU A 96 33.68 30.66 51.63
CA LEU A 96 33.98 31.03 50.25
C LEU A 96 34.35 32.52 50.10
N ASP A 97 33.84 33.39 50.98
CA ASP A 97 34.20 34.81 51.04
C ASP A 97 35.55 35.10 51.73
N GLU A 98 36.03 34.22 52.61
CA GLU A 98 37.31 34.37 53.32
C GLU A 98 38.48 33.68 52.59
N LEU A 99 38.20 32.87 51.58
CA LEU A 99 39.17 32.08 50.82
C LEU A 99 39.27 32.61 49.38
N PRO A 100 40.45 33.05 48.90
CA PRO A 100 40.58 33.52 47.53
C PRO A 100 40.12 32.47 46.51
N PHE A 101 39.19 32.83 45.62
CA PHE A 101 38.56 31.87 44.69
C PHE A 101 39.58 31.11 43.81
N ASN A 102 40.72 31.73 43.49
CA ASN A 102 41.81 31.09 42.76
C ASN A 102 42.49 29.96 43.55
N GLU A 103 42.46 29.97 44.88
CA GLU A 103 42.98 28.90 45.74
C GLU A 103 41.93 27.81 45.95
N PHE A 104 40.66 28.19 46.13
CA PHE A 104 39.53 27.25 46.08
C PHE A 104 39.53 26.45 44.77
N LYS A 105 39.66 27.13 43.62
CA LYS A 105 39.76 26.52 42.28
C LYS A 105 40.93 25.53 42.16
N LYS A 106 42.10 25.83 42.75
CA LYS A 106 43.24 24.89 42.83
C LYS A 106 42.94 23.69 43.72
N MET A 107 42.34 23.89 44.90
CA MET A 107 41.96 22.80 45.81
C MET A 107 40.94 21.85 45.16
N VAL A 108 39.90 22.38 44.53
CA VAL A 108 38.90 21.56 43.83
C VAL A 108 39.53 20.78 42.66
N PHE A 109 40.44 21.40 41.87
CA PHE A 109 41.12 20.67 40.79
C PHE A 109 42.18 19.65 41.24
N SER A 110 42.67 19.74 42.49
CA SER A 110 43.56 18.74 43.08
C SER A 110 42.86 17.41 43.39
N GLN A 111 41.53 17.41 43.48
CA GLN A 111 40.72 16.25 43.78
C GLN A 111 40.18 15.58 42.50
N ASP A 112 39.57 14.41 42.66
CA ASP A 112 38.87 13.70 41.60
C ASP A 112 37.75 14.58 40.99
N ALA A 113 37.91 14.90 39.71
CA ALA A 113 37.00 15.76 38.97
C ALA A 113 35.58 15.20 38.87
N VAL A 114 35.41 13.86 38.89
CA VAL A 114 34.09 13.23 38.85
C VAL A 114 33.34 13.51 40.15
N LYS A 115 33.99 13.27 41.30
CA LYS A 115 33.43 13.55 42.64
C LYS A 115 33.10 15.03 42.82
N MET A 116 34.05 15.90 42.48
CA MET A 116 33.87 17.35 42.59
C MET A 116 32.76 17.87 41.67
N ASN A 117 32.69 17.41 40.42
CA ASN A 117 31.61 17.82 39.51
C ASN A 117 30.24 17.43 40.06
N VAL A 118 30.06 16.19 40.53
CA VAL A 118 28.77 15.71 41.02
C VAL A 118 28.34 16.44 42.30
N PHE A 119 29.27 16.71 43.22
CA PHE A 119 28.99 17.45 44.44
C PHE A 119 28.60 18.91 44.16
N LEU A 120 29.40 19.62 43.35
CA LEU A 120 29.15 21.03 43.02
C LEU A 120 27.88 21.18 42.15
N GLN A 121 27.64 20.27 41.20
CA GLN A 121 26.41 20.27 40.39
C GLN A 121 25.15 19.97 41.21
N PHE A 122 25.26 19.35 42.39
CA PHE A 122 24.14 19.23 43.33
C PHE A 122 23.98 20.49 44.20
N LEU A 123 25.07 20.99 44.78
CA LEU A 123 25.05 22.10 45.74
C LEU A 123 24.73 23.46 45.10
N PHE A 124 25.09 23.67 43.83
CA PHE A 124 24.76 24.89 43.08
C PHE A 124 23.47 24.77 42.24
N ASP A 125 22.72 23.67 42.38
CA ASP A 125 21.38 23.52 41.80
C ASP A 125 20.35 23.95 42.85
N ILE A 126 19.92 25.21 42.75
CA ILE A 126 19.04 25.86 43.74
C ILE A 126 17.70 25.14 43.85
N GLU A 127 17.16 24.60 42.75
CA GLU A 127 15.91 23.81 42.77
C GLU A 127 16.08 22.52 43.57
N LYS A 128 17.20 21.80 43.40
CA LYS A 128 17.50 20.60 44.17
C LYS A 128 17.81 20.90 45.64
N VAL A 129 18.54 21.98 45.95
CA VAL A 129 18.80 22.39 47.34
C VAL A 129 17.50 22.74 48.06
N ASN A 130 16.64 23.56 47.43
CA ASN A 130 15.33 23.92 47.98
C ASN A 130 14.41 22.71 48.19
N LYS A 131 14.46 21.71 47.30
CA LYS A 131 13.59 20.53 47.35
C LYS A 131 14.07 19.42 48.28
N TYR A 132 15.38 19.28 48.49
CA TYR A 132 15.97 18.10 49.15
C TYR A 132 16.83 18.41 50.37
N VAL A 133 17.16 19.67 50.65
CA VAL A 133 18.12 20.03 51.71
C VAL A 133 17.58 21.12 52.62
N ARG A 134 16.92 22.15 52.06
CA ARG A 134 16.41 23.32 52.78
C ARG A 134 15.58 22.98 54.03
N ASP A 135 14.61 22.08 53.92
CA ASP A 135 13.72 21.77 55.04
C ASP A 135 14.47 21.12 56.23
N GLY A 136 15.46 20.27 55.94
CA GLY A 136 16.34 19.68 56.97
C GLY A 136 17.42 20.64 57.48
N TRP A 137 17.72 21.72 56.76
CA TRP A 137 18.53 22.83 57.30
C TRP A 137 17.71 23.74 58.21
N ILE A 138 16.42 23.94 57.91
CA ILE A 138 15.46 24.70 58.73
C ILE A 138 15.15 24.03 60.07
N GLU A 139 15.26 22.70 60.14
CA GLU A 139 15.16 21.96 61.42
C GLU A 139 16.31 22.29 62.39
N ILE A 140 17.45 22.79 61.89
CA ILE A 140 18.69 23.03 62.66
C ILE A 140 19.00 24.53 62.81
N TYR A 141 18.65 25.35 61.81
CA TYR A 141 18.95 26.79 61.75
C TYR A 141 17.72 27.61 61.38
N ASP A 142 17.68 28.87 61.81
CA ASP A 142 16.60 29.82 61.50
C ASP A 142 16.35 29.93 59.97
N PRO A 143 15.09 29.87 59.49
CA PRO A 143 14.74 30.05 58.08
C PRO A 143 15.30 31.34 57.46
N GLY A 144 15.33 32.44 58.20
CA GLY A 144 15.87 33.71 57.73
C GLY A 144 17.36 33.65 57.45
N TYR A 145 18.12 32.91 58.27
CA TYR A 145 19.54 32.62 58.03
C TYR A 145 19.76 31.70 56.83
N ILE A 146 18.98 30.61 56.71
CA ILE A 146 19.11 29.64 55.62
C ILE A 146 18.76 30.25 54.26
N ASP A 147 17.62 30.92 54.12
CA ASP A 147 17.18 31.44 52.83
C ASP A 147 18.05 32.63 52.35
N ASN A 148 18.34 33.59 53.23
CA ASN A 148 19.06 34.81 52.83
C ASN A 148 20.58 34.59 52.79
N GLN A 149 21.19 33.99 53.82
CA GLN A 149 22.65 33.95 53.92
C GLN A 149 23.27 32.69 53.29
N ILE A 150 22.65 31.51 53.45
CA ILE A 150 23.16 30.28 52.84
C ILE A 150 22.74 30.17 51.37
N ILE A 151 21.44 30.25 51.09
CA ILE A 151 20.92 29.97 49.75
C ILE A 151 21.12 31.18 48.82
N THR A 152 20.68 32.38 49.21
CA THR A 152 20.82 33.57 48.35
C THR A 152 22.29 34.05 48.27
N GLN A 153 22.89 34.47 49.39
CA GLN A 153 24.23 35.05 49.37
C GLN A 153 25.34 34.04 49.00
N ASN A 154 25.38 32.86 49.62
CA ASN A 154 26.53 31.94 49.45
C ASN A 154 26.41 30.96 48.27
N LEU A 155 25.20 30.61 47.81
CA LEU A 155 25.01 29.73 46.66
C LEU A 155 24.58 30.49 45.39
N GLN A 156 23.52 31.31 45.45
CA GLN A 156 22.96 31.98 44.27
C GLN A 156 23.83 33.12 43.76
N GLU A 157 24.31 34.05 44.60
CA GLU A 157 25.16 35.16 44.14
C GLU A 157 26.55 34.70 43.68
N LYS A 158 27.09 33.61 44.25
CA LYS A 158 28.40 33.04 43.88
C LYS A 158 28.33 32.14 42.63
N LEU A 159 27.13 31.71 42.23
CA LEU A 159 26.89 30.82 41.09
C LEU A 159 27.63 31.25 39.79
N PRO A 160 27.64 32.54 39.36
CA PRO A 160 28.34 32.94 38.13
C PRO A 160 29.86 32.79 38.22
N VAL A 161 30.45 32.96 39.41
CA VAL A 161 31.88 32.78 39.65
C VAL A 161 32.25 31.29 39.62
N VAL A 162 31.36 30.44 40.16
CA VAL A 162 31.52 28.99 40.18
C VAL A 162 31.17 28.33 38.83
N ALA A 163 30.40 29.00 37.96
CA ALA A 163 29.98 28.47 36.66
C ALA A 163 31.16 28.07 35.74
N ASP A 164 32.22 28.88 35.66
CA ASP A 164 33.44 28.54 34.91
C ASP A 164 34.17 27.33 35.52
N LEU A 165 34.21 27.22 36.84
CA LEU A 165 34.77 26.05 37.54
C LEU A 165 33.94 24.79 37.24
N LEU A 166 32.61 24.88 37.26
CA LEU A 166 31.69 23.81 36.87
C LEU A 166 31.84 23.43 35.38
N ALA A 167 32.06 24.39 34.49
CA ALA A 167 32.29 24.14 33.06
C ALA A 167 33.59 23.33 32.86
N GLN A 168 34.68 23.76 33.50
CA GLN A 168 35.98 23.11 33.40
C GLN A 168 35.98 21.72 34.08
N LEU A 169 35.26 21.54 35.20
CA LEU A 169 35.11 20.24 35.87
C LEU A 169 34.23 19.27 35.09
N SER A 170 33.07 19.71 34.58
CA SER A 170 32.19 18.86 33.77
C SER A 170 32.88 18.40 32.48
N GLN A 171 33.65 19.29 31.83
CA GLN A 171 34.49 18.93 30.70
C GLN A 171 35.59 17.92 31.09
N LYS A 172 36.29 18.12 32.22
CA LYS A 172 37.33 17.20 32.73
C LYS A 172 36.78 15.84 33.16
N ALA A 173 35.53 15.78 33.64
CA ALA A 173 34.89 14.56 34.16
C ALA A 173 34.07 13.78 33.11
N THR A 174 33.49 14.46 32.12
CA THR A 174 32.49 13.86 31.19
C THR A 174 32.75 14.16 29.71
N GLY A 175 33.69 15.05 29.39
CA GLY A 175 33.92 15.53 28.02
C GLY A 175 32.84 16.50 27.48
N LYS A 176 31.88 16.92 28.30
CA LYS A 176 30.78 17.83 27.94
C LYS A 176 30.66 18.98 28.94
N LYS A 177 30.15 20.14 28.52
CA LYS A 177 29.67 21.19 29.45
C LYS A 177 28.44 20.67 30.20
N SER A 178 28.35 20.93 31.50
CA SER A 178 27.18 20.60 32.32
C SER A 178 25.93 21.41 31.93
N ASP A 179 24.75 20.80 32.10
CA ASP A 179 23.49 21.41 31.68
C ASP A 179 23.16 22.71 32.42
N LEU A 180 23.59 22.84 33.70
CA LEU A 180 23.48 24.08 34.47
C LEU A 180 24.32 25.23 33.87
N VAL A 181 25.51 24.93 33.33
CA VAL A 181 26.31 25.94 32.62
C VAL A 181 25.66 26.29 31.29
N ASN A 182 25.11 25.30 30.58
CA ASN A 182 24.42 25.54 29.31
C ASN A 182 23.18 26.45 29.48
N THR A 183 22.46 26.39 30.61
CA THR A 183 21.33 27.30 30.90
C THR A 183 21.79 28.68 31.38
N ILE A 184 22.86 28.77 32.20
CA ILE A 184 23.43 30.04 32.65
C ILE A 184 24.06 30.82 31.48
N GLU A 185 24.75 30.14 30.57
CA GLU A 185 25.27 30.76 29.34
C GLU A 185 24.13 31.33 28.48
N GLN A 186 22.96 30.66 28.43
CA GLN A 186 21.79 31.15 27.69
C GLN A 186 21.06 32.33 28.35
N THR A 187 21.08 32.46 29.68
CA THR A 187 20.41 33.59 30.37
C THR A 187 21.30 34.83 30.46
N LEU A 188 22.63 34.68 30.47
CA LEU A 188 23.57 35.80 30.47
C LEU A 188 23.88 36.35 29.06
N SER A 189 23.71 35.56 28.00
CA SER A 189 24.08 35.96 26.62
C SER A 189 23.05 36.88 25.93
N VAL A 190 22.82 38.08 26.49
CA VAL A 190 22.08 39.17 25.80
C VAL A 190 23.02 40.10 25.04
N THR A 191 24.28 40.22 25.48
CA THR A 191 25.29 41.10 24.89
C THR A 191 26.64 40.40 24.71
N ASP A 192 26.81 39.67 23.60
CA ASP A 192 27.81 40.06 22.60
C ASP A 192 27.73 39.22 21.32
N LYS A 193 28.00 39.85 20.17
CA LYS A 193 28.17 39.17 18.87
C LYS A 193 29.65 38.93 18.60
N GLY A 194 30.30 38.18 19.48
CA GLY A 194 31.67 37.67 19.27
C GLY A 194 31.68 36.40 18.42
N ASP A 195 32.70 36.25 17.56
CA ASP A 195 32.90 35.07 16.71
C ASP A 195 33.32 33.83 17.51
N ASP A 196 32.37 33.17 18.18
CA ASP A 196 32.65 31.93 18.90
C ASP A 196 32.35 30.66 18.08
N LYS A 197 33.27 29.70 18.16
CA LYS A 197 33.38 28.57 17.23
C LYS A 197 32.42 27.47 17.60
N GLN A 198 31.18 27.58 17.13
CA GLN A 198 30.20 26.48 17.19
C GLN A 198 30.86 25.16 16.76
N GLN A 199 30.90 24.20 17.68
CA GLN A 199 31.45 22.88 17.41
C GLN A 199 30.68 22.27 16.24
N LYS A 200 31.39 21.94 15.16
CA LYS A 200 30.77 21.29 13.99
C LYS A 200 30.12 19.99 14.42
N LYS A 201 28.79 20.00 14.51
CA LYS A 201 27.99 18.78 14.39
C LYS A 201 28.44 18.13 13.08
N PHE A 202 29.00 16.93 13.16
CA PHE A 202 29.30 16.17 11.95
C PHE A 202 27.97 15.88 11.26
N GLU A 203 27.75 16.53 10.12
CA GLU A 203 26.65 16.18 9.22
C GLU A 203 26.78 14.69 8.88
N PRO A 204 25.69 13.89 8.97
CA PRO A 204 25.77 12.47 8.70
C PRO A 204 26.25 12.27 7.26
N THR A 205 27.29 11.44 7.08
CA THR A 205 28.08 11.35 5.84
C THR A 205 27.21 11.04 4.62
N VAL A 206 26.75 12.07 3.92
CA VAL A 206 26.11 11.95 2.61
C VAL A 206 27.17 11.42 1.65
N PRO A 207 26.94 10.31 0.94
CA PRO A 207 27.91 9.76 0.00
C PRO A 207 28.09 10.72 -1.17
N GLN A 208 29.11 11.57 -1.08
CA GLN A 208 29.45 12.52 -2.14
C GLN A 208 29.81 11.72 -3.40
N PRO A 209 29.08 11.87 -4.51
CA PRO A 209 29.31 11.05 -5.69
C PRO A 209 30.73 11.28 -6.18
N PHE A 210 31.47 10.19 -6.36
CA PHE A 210 32.86 10.24 -6.82
C PHE A 210 32.95 11.10 -8.08
N LYS A 211 33.98 11.95 -8.17
CA LYS A 211 34.20 12.82 -9.32
C LYS A 211 34.52 11.94 -10.53
N LEU A 212 33.48 11.51 -11.24
CA LEU A 212 33.55 10.90 -12.56
C LEU A 212 34.43 11.79 -13.42
N THR A 213 35.65 11.33 -13.67
CA THR A 213 36.56 11.95 -14.63
C THR A 213 35.88 11.84 -15.98
N LYS A 214 35.20 12.92 -16.39
CA LYS A 214 34.67 13.06 -17.76
C LYS A 214 35.84 12.72 -18.69
N PRO A 215 35.79 11.60 -19.44
CA PRO A 215 36.93 11.19 -20.25
C PRO A 215 37.20 12.36 -21.20
N LYS A 216 38.47 12.80 -21.29
CA LYS A 216 38.84 13.87 -22.23
C LYS A 216 38.23 13.49 -23.58
N PRO A 217 37.36 14.32 -24.18
CA PRO A 217 36.71 13.96 -25.42
C PRO A 217 37.81 13.65 -26.43
N LYS A 218 37.79 12.45 -27.02
CA LYS A 218 38.78 12.07 -28.03
C LYS A 218 38.74 13.15 -29.10
N ALA A 219 39.86 13.84 -29.29
CA ALA A 219 40.01 14.75 -30.41
C ALA A 219 39.77 13.92 -31.68
N ILE A 220 38.68 14.21 -32.38
CA ILE A 220 38.43 13.61 -33.69
C ILE A 220 39.58 14.12 -34.56
N PRO A 221 40.40 13.22 -35.16
CA PRO A 221 41.52 13.66 -35.98
C PRO A 221 40.99 14.53 -37.12
N GLU A 222 41.68 15.64 -37.41
CA GLU A 222 41.20 16.59 -38.42
C GLU A 222 40.98 15.86 -39.75
N PRO A 223 39.82 16.07 -40.40
CA PRO A 223 39.43 15.29 -41.58
C PRO A 223 40.44 15.54 -42.71
N ILE A 224 41.17 14.49 -43.08
CA ILE A 224 42.15 14.50 -44.15
C ILE A 224 41.47 15.06 -45.41
N LYS A 225 42.00 16.17 -45.94
CA LYS A 225 41.46 16.85 -47.12
C LYS A 225 41.79 16.03 -48.38
N ILE A 226 40.97 15.00 -48.64
CA ILE A 226 41.04 14.21 -49.86
C ILE A 226 40.89 15.17 -51.06
N PRO A 227 41.88 15.26 -51.97
CA PRO A 227 41.80 16.15 -53.11
C PRO A 227 40.71 15.65 -54.08
N LYS A 228 39.67 16.46 -54.28
CA LYS A 228 38.54 16.14 -55.18
C LYS A 228 38.91 16.29 -56.66
N ILE A 229 39.82 15.46 -57.14
CA ILE A 229 40.11 15.32 -58.57
C ILE A 229 39.16 14.26 -59.13
N VAL A 230 38.05 14.71 -59.73
CA VAL A 230 37.08 13.81 -60.38
C VAL A 230 37.66 13.36 -61.72
N LYS A 231 38.31 12.19 -61.74
CA LYS A 231 38.53 11.44 -62.98
C LYS A 231 37.26 10.66 -63.32
N ALA A 232 36.60 11.03 -64.41
CA ALA A 232 35.50 10.23 -64.94
C ALA A 232 36.05 8.94 -65.55
N ASN A 233 35.56 7.79 -65.11
CA ASN A 233 35.84 6.52 -65.77
C ASN A 233 35.08 6.48 -67.10
N PRO A 234 35.66 5.92 -68.19
CA PRO A 234 34.94 5.75 -69.45
C PRO A 234 33.72 4.83 -69.26
N VAL A 235 32.67 5.10 -70.03
CA VAL A 235 31.42 4.34 -69.97
C VAL A 235 31.68 2.87 -70.32
N PRO A 236 31.31 1.88 -69.47
CA PRO A 236 31.54 0.47 -69.77
C PRO A 236 30.79 0.02 -71.03
N GLN A 237 31.51 -0.62 -71.96
CA GLN A 237 30.95 -1.13 -73.22
C GLN A 237 29.84 -2.17 -73.02
N THR A 238 29.75 -2.78 -71.84
CA THR A 238 28.74 -3.77 -71.46
C THR A 238 27.30 -3.25 -71.47
N ILE A 239 27.08 -1.93 -71.41
CA ILE A 239 25.73 -1.32 -71.47
C ILE A 239 24.99 -1.71 -72.77
N PHE A 240 25.72 -1.98 -73.86
CA PHE A 240 25.15 -2.31 -75.17
C PHE A 240 25.09 -3.83 -75.47
N GLN A 241 25.38 -4.70 -74.49
CA GLN A 241 25.56 -6.14 -74.72
C GLN A 241 24.62 -7.07 -73.93
N THR A 242 23.72 -6.54 -73.09
CA THR A 242 22.89 -7.39 -72.19
C THR A 242 21.39 -7.14 -72.34
N ASN A 243 20.64 -8.17 -72.70
CA ASN A 243 19.18 -8.12 -72.72
C ASN A 243 18.57 -8.10 -71.31
N LEU A 244 17.44 -7.42 -71.16
CA LEU A 244 16.70 -7.31 -69.88
C LEU A 244 16.40 -8.68 -69.23
N ASN A 245 16.00 -9.67 -70.03
CA ASN A 245 15.68 -11.01 -69.54
C ASN A 245 16.89 -11.71 -68.91
N GLU A 246 18.08 -11.59 -69.51
CA GLU A 246 19.31 -12.14 -68.94
C GLU A 246 19.68 -11.48 -67.61
N ILE A 247 19.46 -10.16 -67.49
CA ILE A 247 19.70 -9.43 -66.23
C ILE A 247 18.73 -9.93 -65.15
N VAL A 248 17.47 -10.16 -65.49
CA VAL A 248 16.46 -10.73 -64.59
C VAL A 248 16.84 -12.14 -64.15
N ASP A 249 17.30 -13.00 -65.06
CA ASP A 249 17.62 -14.41 -64.76
C ASP A 249 18.96 -14.59 -64.04
N LYS A 250 20.01 -13.84 -64.43
CA LYS A 250 21.25 -13.70 -63.62
C LYS A 250 20.92 -13.12 -62.24
N GLY A 251 19.92 -12.24 -62.16
CA GLY A 251 19.36 -11.71 -60.91
C GLY A 251 18.54 -12.72 -60.09
N LYS A 252 17.89 -13.72 -60.69
CA LYS A 252 17.28 -14.86 -59.99
C LYS A 252 18.37 -15.79 -59.44
N GLN A 253 19.27 -16.25 -60.31
CA GLN A 253 20.39 -17.14 -59.96
C GLN A 253 21.19 -16.60 -58.78
N ARG A 254 21.63 -15.33 -58.83
CA ARG A 254 22.35 -14.68 -57.72
C ARG A 254 21.54 -14.60 -56.42
N ARG A 255 20.20 -14.44 -56.49
CA ARG A 255 19.34 -14.45 -55.29
C ARG A 255 19.21 -15.86 -54.70
N ASP A 256 19.10 -16.89 -55.53
CA ASP A 256 18.99 -18.28 -55.09
C ASP A 256 20.33 -18.83 -54.56
N GLU A 257 21.45 -18.37 -55.12
CA GLU A 257 22.80 -18.59 -54.56
C GLU A 257 22.96 -17.96 -53.18
N ILE A 258 22.61 -16.67 -53.02
CA ILE A 258 22.63 -15.98 -51.72
C ILE A 258 21.69 -16.66 -50.72
N LYS A 259 20.54 -17.17 -51.16
CA LYS A 259 19.58 -17.90 -50.32
C LYS A 259 20.14 -19.26 -49.87
N LYS A 260 20.80 -20.01 -50.76
CA LYS A 260 21.52 -21.25 -50.42
C LYS A 260 22.71 -21.01 -49.50
N GLN A 261 23.48 -19.93 -49.71
CA GLN A 261 24.57 -19.52 -48.82
C GLN A 261 24.04 -19.21 -47.43
N LYS A 262 22.99 -18.38 -47.30
CA LYS A 262 22.36 -18.08 -46.00
C LYS A 262 21.74 -19.30 -45.31
N GLN A 263 21.20 -20.27 -46.05
CA GLN A 263 20.74 -21.53 -45.44
C GLN A 263 21.92 -22.33 -44.87
N LYS A 264 23.05 -22.44 -45.59
CA LYS A 264 24.26 -23.07 -45.06
C LYS A 264 24.81 -22.32 -43.84
N GLU A 265 24.91 -20.99 -43.90
CA GLU A 265 25.33 -20.16 -42.77
C GLU A 265 24.45 -20.38 -41.53
N LEU A 266 23.13 -20.53 -41.70
CA LEU A 266 22.18 -20.79 -40.61
C LEU A 266 22.29 -22.22 -40.06
N GLU A 267 22.46 -23.21 -40.93
CA GLU A 267 22.72 -24.60 -40.54
C GLU A 267 24.06 -24.77 -39.81
N ASP A 268 25.10 -24.09 -40.28
CA ASP A 268 26.42 -24.16 -39.67
C ASP A 268 26.48 -23.30 -38.39
N ALA A 269 25.71 -22.21 -38.29
CA ALA A 269 25.55 -21.46 -37.05
C ALA A 269 24.72 -22.21 -35.98
N THR A 270 23.86 -23.15 -36.37
CA THR A 270 23.11 -24.02 -35.45
C THR A 270 23.88 -25.29 -35.08
N LYS A 271 24.67 -25.86 -36.00
CA LYS A 271 25.61 -26.97 -35.71
C LYS A 271 26.79 -26.52 -34.85
N ASN A 272 27.37 -25.36 -35.14
CA ASN A 272 28.51 -24.78 -34.40
C ASN A 272 28.08 -23.79 -33.29
N GLN A 273 26.82 -23.82 -32.87
CA GLN A 273 26.34 -22.99 -31.78
C GLN A 273 27.05 -23.41 -30.48
N PHE A 274 27.83 -22.50 -29.88
CA PHE A 274 28.69 -22.80 -28.73
C PHE A 274 27.85 -23.17 -27.50
N LYS A 275 27.65 -24.47 -27.28
CA LYS A 275 27.00 -25.01 -26.07
C LYS A 275 27.93 -24.81 -24.89
N PHE A 276 27.56 -23.90 -23.98
CA PHE A 276 28.34 -23.65 -22.78
C PHE A 276 28.35 -24.89 -21.89
N GLN A 277 29.52 -25.26 -21.37
CA GLN A 277 29.62 -26.36 -20.39
C GLN A 277 28.85 -26.09 -19.09
N LEU A 278 28.33 -24.87 -18.89
CA LEU A 278 27.40 -24.54 -17.80
C LEU A 278 26.05 -25.27 -17.94
N ASP A 279 25.54 -25.47 -19.15
CA ASP A 279 24.22 -26.07 -19.38
C ASP A 279 24.18 -27.54 -18.95
N ASN A 280 25.33 -28.22 -19.01
CA ASN A 280 25.53 -29.59 -18.55
C ASN A 280 26.01 -29.69 -17.08
N ARG A 281 26.18 -28.57 -16.38
CA ARG A 281 26.67 -28.56 -14.99
C ARG A 281 25.48 -28.72 -14.03
N PRO A 282 25.47 -29.68 -13.10
CA PRO A 282 24.36 -29.84 -12.15
C PRO A 282 24.21 -28.56 -11.33
N ASN A 283 23.07 -27.88 -11.52
CA ASN A 283 22.93 -26.47 -11.15
C ASN A 283 22.75 -26.29 -9.64
N LYS A 284 23.86 -26.18 -8.91
CA LYS A 284 23.88 -25.90 -7.47
C LYS A 284 23.31 -24.52 -7.09
N PHE A 285 22.84 -23.70 -8.03
CA PHE A 285 22.34 -22.34 -7.75
C PHE A 285 21.28 -22.29 -6.64
N GLU A 286 20.35 -23.26 -6.55
CA GLU A 286 19.38 -23.26 -5.43
C GLU A 286 20.00 -23.60 -4.07
N LYS A 287 21.03 -24.46 -4.03
CA LYS A 287 21.77 -24.75 -2.81
C LYS A 287 22.61 -23.55 -2.39
N ILE A 288 23.38 -22.98 -3.32
CA ILE A 288 24.20 -21.77 -3.12
C ILE A 288 23.32 -20.59 -2.74
N LYS A 289 22.12 -20.45 -3.32
CA LYS A 289 21.15 -19.43 -2.93
C LYS A 289 20.72 -19.65 -1.47
N LYS A 290 20.32 -20.86 -1.09
CA LYS A 290 19.95 -21.18 0.30
C LYS A 290 21.12 -20.96 1.27
N GLU A 291 22.31 -21.40 0.92
CA GLU A 291 23.55 -21.19 1.70
C GLU A 291 23.82 -19.67 1.90
N VAL A 292 23.74 -18.86 0.85
CA VAL A 292 23.92 -17.39 0.93
C VAL A 292 22.74 -16.67 1.63
N GLU A 293 21.52 -17.22 1.54
CA GLU A 293 20.32 -16.70 2.21
C GLU A 293 20.34 -17.06 3.71
N GLU A 294 20.88 -18.22 4.08
CA GLU A 294 21.20 -18.62 5.45
C GLU A 294 22.39 -17.85 6.03
N GLU A 295 23.46 -17.61 5.28
CA GLU A 295 24.57 -16.74 5.70
C GLU A 295 24.09 -15.31 5.92
N LYS A 296 23.25 -14.77 5.02
CA LYS A 296 22.63 -13.46 5.21
C LYS A 296 21.69 -13.45 6.41
N ASN A 297 20.90 -14.50 6.64
CA ASN A 297 20.06 -14.59 7.83
C ASN A 297 20.89 -14.68 9.12
N LYS A 298 22.05 -15.36 9.12
CA LYS A 298 23.01 -15.35 10.24
C LYS A 298 23.68 -13.98 10.43
N GLN A 299 23.91 -13.23 9.36
CA GLN A 299 24.45 -11.86 9.42
C GLN A 299 23.39 -10.81 9.79
N LEU A 300 22.10 -11.06 9.50
CA LEU A 300 20.95 -10.24 9.93
C LEU A 300 20.45 -10.62 11.33
N GLN A 301 20.78 -11.82 11.82
CA GLN A 301 20.76 -12.14 13.23
C GLN A 301 21.89 -11.38 13.94
N PHE A 302 21.65 -10.08 14.11
CA PHE A 302 22.36 -9.23 15.07
C PHE A 302 22.03 -9.73 16.48
N ASP A 303 22.73 -10.79 16.87
CA ASP A 303 22.75 -11.34 18.21
C ASP A 303 23.37 -10.30 19.16
N ASN A 304 22.53 -9.36 19.60
CA ASN A 304 22.79 -8.45 20.72
C ASN A 304 22.84 -9.18 22.08
N THR A 305 22.92 -10.51 22.04
CA THR A 305 23.23 -11.43 23.13
C THR A 305 24.71 -11.33 23.51
N TYR A 306 25.10 -10.18 24.08
CA TYR A 306 26.31 -10.05 24.93
C TYR A 306 26.24 -10.91 26.23
N PHE A 307 25.36 -11.90 26.24
CA PHE A 307 25.11 -12.82 27.31
C PHE A 307 25.92 -14.09 27.05
N ARG A 308 27.03 -14.23 27.79
CA ARG A 308 27.69 -15.55 27.92
C ARG A 308 26.62 -16.50 28.49
N PRO A 309 26.40 -17.69 27.89
CA PRO A 309 25.48 -18.66 28.48
C PRO A 309 25.92 -18.95 29.92
N PRO A 310 24.99 -19.08 30.89
CA PRO A 310 25.35 -19.33 32.27
C PRO A 310 26.14 -20.64 32.33
N PRO A 311 27.31 -20.67 33.02
CA PRO A 311 28.12 -21.88 33.09
C PRO A 311 27.30 -23.04 33.65
N THR A 312 27.31 -24.17 32.93
CA THR A 312 26.53 -25.36 33.26
C THR A 312 27.16 -26.06 34.47
N PHE A 313 26.69 -25.70 35.67
CA PHE A 313 27.08 -26.36 36.91
C PHE A 313 26.34 -27.71 37.08
N ASP A 314 26.66 -28.68 36.22
CA ASP A 314 26.11 -30.04 36.32
C ASP A 314 26.71 -30.81 37.52
N GLU A 315 27.92 -30.43 37.96
CA GLU A 315 28.53 -30.92 39.19
C GLU A 315 28.04 -30.12 40.41
N ALA A 316 27.42 -30.81 41.37
CA ALA A 316 26.97 -30.21 42.62
C ALA A 316 28.17 -29.91 43.53
N ALA A 317 28.55 -28.64 43.65
CA ALA A 317 29.70 -28.20 44.44
C ALA A 317 29.66 -28.73 45.89
N GLU A 318 30.70 -29.48 46.29
CA GLU A 318 30.78 -30.13 47.60
C GLU A 318 31.02 -29.12 48.74
N ILE A 319 29.95 -28.52 49.25
CA ILE A 319 30.00 -27.65 50.42
C ILE A 319 30.30 -28.49 51.66
N LYS A 320 31.58 -28.54 52.05
CA LYS A 320 32.03 -29.16 53.31
C LYS A 320 31.31 -28.51 54.51
N MET A 321 30.44 -29.28 55.17
CA MET A 321 29.58 -28.84 56.27
C MET A 321 30.37 -28.61 57.56
N ASN A 322 31.16 -27.53 57.59
CA ASN A 322 31.82 -27.05 58.81
C ASN A 322 30.78 -26.58 59.85
N VAL A 323 31.15 -26.60 61.14
CA VAL A 323 30.28 -26.20 62.27
C VAL A 323 29.59 -24.84 62.05
N ALA A 324 30.33 -23.85 61.54
CA ALA A 324 29.79 -22.52 61.25
C ALA A 324 28.81 -22.48 60.07
N ALA A 325 28.87 -23.43 59.12
CA ALA A 325 27.88 -23.56 58.05
C ALA A 325 26.59 -24.17 58.60
N ILE A 326 26.71 -25.27 59.37
CA ILE A 326 25.59 -25.94 60.05
C ILE A 326 24.79 -24.92 60.88
N LEU A 327 25.44 -24.14 61.75
CA LEU A 327 24.76 -23.16 62.60
C LEU A 327 24.16 -21.97 61.84
N ARG A 328 24.70 -21.60 60.67
CA ARG A 328 24.10 -20.55 59.82
C ARG A 328 22.85 -21.05 59.09
N GLU A 329 22.88 -22.28 58.58
CA GLU A 329 21.77 -22.87 57.86
C GLU A 329 20.63 -23.27 58.82
N ASP A 330 20.95 -23.80 59.99
CA ASP A 330 20.03 -24.02 61.12
C ASP A 330 19.32 -22.71 61.53
N LYS A 331 20.06 -21.60 61.73
CA LYS A 331 19.45 -20.30 62.04
C LYS A 331 18.57 -19.76 60.90
N HIS A 332 18.90 -20.05 59.65
CA HIS A 332 18.08 -19.67 58.49
C HIS A 332 16.81 -20.53 58.36
N LEU A 333 16.90 -21.82 58.69
CA LEU A 333 15.76 -22.74 58.79
C LEU A 333 14.82 -22.32 59.93
N GLN A 334 15.35 -22.02 61.12
CA GLN A 334 14.58 -21.49 62.24
C GLN A 334 13.88 -20.18 61.87
N LYS A 335 14.57 -19.23 61.21
CA LYS A 335 13.92 -17.99 60.73
C LYS A 335 12.74 -18.28 59.79
N LYS A 336 12.88 -19.25 58.87
CA LYS A 336 11.76 -19.65 58.00
C LYS A 336 10.60 -20.22 58.79
N GLN A 337 10.86 -21.08 59.76
CA GLN A 337 9.82 -21.61 60.66
C GLN A 337 9.17 -20.49 61.48
N ASP A 338 9.94 -19.51 61.97
CA ASP A 338 9.40 -18.34 62.66
C ASP A 338 8.51 -17.47 61.75
N ASP A 339 8.90 -17.27 60.49
CA ASP A 339 8.14 -16.48 59.52
C ASP A 339 6.88 -17.24 59.03
N GLU A 340 6.95 -18.57 58.89
CA GLU A 340 5.79 -19.46 58.65
C GLU A 340 4.84 -19.49 59.87
N ASN A 341 5.39 -19.59 61.09
CA ASN A 341 4.62 -19.53 62.34
C ASN A 341 3.96 -18.16 62.57
N LYS A 342 4.60 -17.06 62.12
CA LYS A 342 3.96 -15.72 62.09
C LYS A 342 2.80 -15.71 61.11
N ARG A 343 3.00 -16.20 59.87
CA ARG A 343 1.90 -16.30 58.90
C ARG A 343 0.73 -17.13 59.44
N ILE A 344 1.00 -18.26 60.10
CA ILE A 344 -0.05 -19.08 60.74
C ILE A 344 -0.77 -18.28 61.84
N LYS A 345 -0.04 -17.57 62.72
CA LYS A 345 -0.66 -16.70 63.73
C LYS A 345 -1.45 -15.53 63.14
N GLU A 346 -0.99 -14.95 62.04
CA GLU A 346 -1.71 -13.92 61.30
C GLU A 346 -2.99 -14.47 60.66
N LEU A 347 -2.99 -15.73 60.20
CA LEU A 347 -4.19 -16.44 59.76
C LEU A 347 -5.14 -16.73 60.94
N GLU A 348 -4.62 -17.19 62.07
CA GLU A 348 -5.39 -17.44 63.30
C GLU A 348 -6.03 -16.16 63.88
N TRP A 349 -5.32 -15.04 63.84
CA TRP A 349 -5.78 -13.76 64.42
C TRP A 349 -6.72 -12.99 63.48
N ASN A 350 -6.44 -12.97 62.18
CA ASN A 350 -7.24 -12.23 61.20
C ASN A 350 -8.32 -13.07 60.52
N MET A 351 -8.32 -14.39 60.71
CA MET A 351 -9.27 -15.37 60.13
C MET A 351 -9.39 -15.28 58.59
N ARG A 352 -8.32 -14.85 57.91
CA ARG A 352 -8.34 -14.50 56.48
C ARG A 352 -6.96 -14.66 55.82
N ASP A 353 -6.87 -15.36 54.70
CA ASP A 353 -5.60 -15.54 53.99
C ASP A 353 -5.26 -14.35 53.09
N SER A 354 -4.14 -13.70 53.40
CA SER A 354 -3.56 -12.63 52.59
C SER A 354 -3.03 -13.12 51.23
N ALA A 355 -2.74 -14.42 51.10
CA ALA A 355 -2.31 -15.00 49.82
C ALA A 355 -3.44 -15.09 48.79
N GLU A 356 -4.72 -15.18 49.15
CA GLU A 356 -5.81 -15.10 48.18
C GLU A 356 -5.79 -13.76 47.42
N PHE A 357 -5.53 -12.67 48.14
CA PHE A 357 -5.45 -11.33 47.55
C PHE A 357 -4.21 -11.15 46.67
N GLU A 358 -3.03 -11.60 47.12
CA GLU A 358 -1.82 -11.53 46.28
C GLU A 358 -1.91 -12.46 45.06
N ASN A 359 -2.49 -13.66 45.18
CA ASN A 359 -2.76 -14.55 44.05
C ASN A 359 -3.71 -13.89 43.04
N TRP A 360 -4.83 -13.31 43.50
CA TRP A 360 -5.76 -12.57 42.65
C TRP A 360 -5.07 -11.40 41.94
N LYS A 361 -4.20 -10.67 42.64
CA LYS A 361 -3.41 -9.53 42.13
C LYS A 361 -2.33 -9.97 41.13
N GLU A 362 -1.77 -11.17 41.25
CA GLU A 362 -0.94 -11.77 40.21
C GLU A 362 -1.77 -12.22 39.00
N GLU A 363 -2.97 -12.78 39.20
CA GLU A 363 -3.90 -13.09 38.10
C GLU A 363 -4.35 -11.86 37.32
N GLN A 364 -4.68 -10.75 37.98
CA GLN A 364 -5.06 -9.51 37.27
C GLN A 364 -3.87 -8.99 36.45
N LYS A 365 -2.67 -8.93 37.03
CA LYS A 365 -1.44 -8.59 36.30
C LYS A 365 -1.14 -9.55 35.15
N TYR A 366 -1.58 -10.81 35.23
CA TYR A 366 -1.45 -11.77 34.14
C TYR A 366 -2.47 -11.49 33.02
N LYS A 367 -3.74 -11.22 33.37
CA LYS A 367 -4.80 -10.83 32.43
C LYS A 367 -4.45 -9.53 31.69
N GLU A 368 -4.04 -8.49 32.42
CA GLU A 368 -3.53 -7.22 31.85
C GLU A 368 -2.36 -7.46 30.87
N LYS A 369 -1.40 -8.32 31.20
CA LYS A 369 -0.29 -8.67 30.29
C LYS A 369 -0.78 -9.38 29.03
N LEU A 370 -1.74 -10.29 29.16
CA LEU A 370 -2.31 -11.01 28.02
C LEU A 370 -3.04 -10.02 27.09
N GLU A 371 -3.95 -9.20 27.62
CA GLU A 371 -4.69 -8.17 26.88
C GLU A 371 -3.75 -7.17 26.18
N ASN A 372 -2.66 -6.75 26.83
CA ASN A 372 -1.64 -5.90 26.20
C ASN A 372 -0.92 -6.60 25.03
N ILE A 373 -0.62 -7.90 25.15
CA ILE A 373 -0.05 -8.70 24.05
C ILE A 373 -1.07 -8.83 22.91
N GLU A 374 -2.36 -9.06 23.21
CA GLU A 374 -3.41 -9.10 22.19
C GLU A 374 -3.54 -7.77 21.46
N TYR A 375 -3.58 -6.66 22.19
CA TYR A 375 -3.69 -5.31 21.64
C TYR A 375 -2.50 -4.97 20.72
N GLN A 376 -1.28 -5.32 21.13
CA GLN A 376 -0.08 -5.14 20.30
C GLN A 376 -0.14 -5.97 19.02
N GLN A 377 -0.64 -7.21 19.08
CA GLN A 377 -0.83 -8.06 17.91
C GLN A 377 -1.90 -7.49 16.97
N ARG A 378 -3.09 -7.12 17.49
CA ARG A 378 -4.14 -6.46 16.71
C ARG A 378 -3.63 -5.19 16.01
N LYS A 379 -2.89 -4.33 16.73
CA LYS A 379 -2.27 -3.11 16.16
C LYS A 379 -1.22 -3.41 15.10
N LYS A 380 -0.37 -4.43 15.29
CA LYS A 380 0.60 -4.85 14.28
C LYS A 380 -0.10 -5.27 12.98
N ILE A 381 -1.14 -6.09 13.09
CA ILE A 381 -1.83 -6.59 11.90
C ILE A 381 -2.69 -5.49 11.24
N GLU A 382 -3.25 -4.56 12.03
CA GLU A 382 -3.90 -3.33 11.51
C GLU A 382 -2.91 -2.47 10.70
N MET A 383 -1.66 -2.31 11.17
CA MET A 383 -0.59 -1.61 10.43
C MET A 383 -0.21 -2.34 9.14
N GLU A 384 -0.13 -3.68 9.16
CA GLU A 384 0.15 -4.49 7.96
C GLU A 384 -1.00 -4.39 6.93
N LEU A 385 -2.26 -4.38 7.40
CA LEU A 385 -3.45 -4.18 6.55
C LEU A 385 -3.54 -2.76 5.99
N ALA A 386 -3.17 -1.75 6.78
CA ALA A 386 -3.05 -0.36 6.32
C ALA A 386 -1.98 -0.26 5.21
N ARG A 387 -0.81 -0.88 5.40
CA ARG A 387 0.26 -0.96 4.40
C ARG A 387 -0.17 -1.66 3.10
N GLU A 388 -0.87 -2.79 3.18
CA GLU A 388 -1.39 -3.50 1.99
C GLU A 388 -2.41 -2.60 1.23
N SER A 389 -3.24 -1.83 1.96
CA SER A 389 -4.18 -0.90 1.34
C SER A 389 -3.51 0.32 0.68
N ALA A 390 -2.44 0.84 1.29
CA ALA A 390 -1.65 1.95 0.73
C ALA A 390 -0.89 1.52 -0.53
N MET A 391 -0.35 0.30 -0.57
CA MET A 391 0.28 -0.26 -1.77
C MET A 391 -0.72 -0.40 -2.93
N LYS A 392 -1.93 -0.93 -2.66
CA LYS A 392 -3.00 -1.01 -3.69
C LYS A 392 -3.42 0.35 -4.23
N ALA A 393 -3.58 1.35 -3.36
CA ALA A 393 -3.90 2.72 -3.79
C ALA A 393 -2.78 3.36 -4.64
N TYR A 394 -1.52 3.01 -4.36
CA TYR A 394 -0.37 3.42 -5.18
C TYR A 394 -0.36 2.74 -6.55
N ASP A 395 -0.63 1.43 -6.62
CA ASP A 395 -0.76 0.70 -7.88
C ASP A 395 -1.93 1.20 -8.74
N GLU A 396 -3.08 1.49 -8.11
CA GLU A 396 -4.25 2.12 -8.75
C GLU A 396 -3.90 3.48 -9.34
N LYS A 397 -3.14 4.31 -8.61
CA LYS A 397 -2.62 5.60 -9.12
C LYS A 397 -1.62 5.42 -10.27
N ILE A 398 -0.80 4.36 -10.26
CA ILE A 398 0.06 4.00 -11.39
C ILE A 398 -0.78 3.62 -12.62
N GLN A 399 -1.86 2.85 -12.45
CA GLN A 399 -2.75 2.50 -13.57
C GLN A 399 -3.48 3.72 -14.13
N GLN A 400 -3.99 4.60 -13.28
CA GLN A 400 -4.58 5.88 -13.69
C GLN A 400 -3.57 6.73 -14.49
N ASN A 401 -2.34 6.91 -13.97
CA ASN A 401 -1.28 7.65 -14.66
C ASN A 401 -0.94 7.05 -16.04
N LYS A 402 -0.94 5.71 -16.18
CA LYS A 402 -0.76 5.02 -17.48
C LYS A 402 -1.90 5.34 -18.44
N LEU A 403 -3.15 5.31 -17.98
CA LEU A 403 -4.32 5.66 -18.79
C LEU A 403 -4.28 7.13 -19.23
N THR A 404 -3.96 8.05 -18.32
CA THR A 404 -3.78 9.49 -18.65
C THR A 404 -2.65 9.70 -19.66
N ALA A 405 -1.53 8.98 -19.54
CA ALA A 405 -0.44 9.05 -20.51
C ALA A 405 -0.84 8.52 -21.90
N VAL A 406 -1.67 7.47 -21.97
CA VAL A 406 -2.23 6.97 -23.24
C VAL A 406 -3.20 7.99 -23.85
N GLN A 407 -4.08 8.60 -23.05
CA GLN A 407 -4.98 9.68 -23.48
C GLN A 407 -4.20 10.90 -23.99
N MET A 408 -3.17 11.36 -23.27
CA MET A 408 -2.29 12.44 -23.71
C MET A 408 -1.55 12.09 -25.01
N LYS A 409 -1.14 10.82 -25.20
CA LYS A 409 -0.53 10.35 -26.44
C LYS A 409 -1.52 10.33 -27.63
N GLN A 410 -2.79 10.03 -27.38
CA GLN A 410 -3.86 10.15 -28.38
C GLN A 410 -4.13 11.62 -28.75
N ILE A 411 -4.30 12.49 -27.75
CA ILE A 411 -4.49 13.95 -27.95
C ILE A 411 -3.29 14.56 -28.69
N SER A 412 -2.07 14.14 -28.36
CA SER A 412 -0.85 14.60 -29.03
C SER A 412 -0.80 14.16 -30.50
N LYS A 413 -1.26 12.94 -30.84
CA LYS A 413 -1.40 12.51 -32.24
C LYS A 413 -2.40 13.36 -33.02
N VAL A 414 -3.56 13.67 -32.44
CA VAL A 414 -4.57 14.53 -33.11
C VAL A 414 -3.99 15.93 -33.37
N LYS A 415 -3.36 16.54 -32.35
CA LYS A 415 -2.69 17.85 -32.49
C LYS A 415 -1.51 17.85 -33.47
N GLU A 416 -0.86 16.71 -33.66
CA GLU A 416 0.20 16.55 -34.66
C GLU A 416 -0.39 16.44 -36.08
N GLN A 417 -1.51 15.75 -36.27
CA GLN A 417 -2.24 15.73 -37.55
C GLN A 417 -2.80 17.12 -37.91
N GLU A 418 -3.30 17.87 -36.93
CA GLU A 418 -3.70 19.28 -37.08
C GLU A 418 -2.51 20.17 -37.49
N ARG A 419 -1.33 19.97 -36.89
CA ARG A 419 -0.10 20.68 -37.30
C ARG A 419 0.35 20.30 -38.71
N GLN A 420 0.30 19.02 -39.06
CA GLN A 420 0.73 18.53 -40.38
C GLN A 420 -0.10 19.16 -41.50
N LYS A 421 -1.44 19.21 -41.34
CA LYS A 421 -2.31 19.94 -42.27
C LYS A 421 -1.94 21.42 -42.41
N LYS A 422 -1.73 22.13 -41.30
CA LYS A 422 -1.30 23.54 -41.34
C LYS A 422 0.07 23.75 -41.98
N ILE A 423 0.98 22.81 -41.82
CA ILE A 423 2.29 22.83 -42.48
C ILE A 423 2.14 22.56 -43.98
N GLU A 424 1.25 21.66 -44.40
CA GLU A 424 0.93 21.41 -45.81
C GLU A 424 0.27 22.65 -46.47
N GLU A 425 -0.65 23.32 -45.76
CA GLU A 425 -1.25 24.61 -46.15
C GLU A 425 -0.16 25.70 -46.29
N GLU A 426 0.66 25.91 -45.26
CA GLU A 426 1.78 26.88 -45.29
C GLU A 426 2.81 26.55 -46.39
N VAL A 427 3.06 25.28 -46.72
CA VAL A 427 3.98 24.88 -47.79
C VAL A 427 3.41 25.23 -49.17
N GLN A 428 2.10 25.08 -49.39
CA GLN A 428 1.45 25.49 -50.64
C GLN A 428 1.48 27.02 -50.83
N GLU A 429 1.33 27.81 -49.75
CA GLU A 429 1.52 29.26 -49.82
C GLU A 429 2.99 29.63 -50.09
N LYS A 430 3.93 28.98 -49.41
CA LYS A 430 5.36 29.23 -49.59
C LYS A 430 5.88 28.80 -50.96
N GLN A 431 5.30 27.79 -51.61
CA GLN A 431 5.60 27.44 -53.00
C GLN A 431 5.24 28.60 -53.94
N LYS A 432 4.00 29.13 -53.85
CA LYS A 432 3.57 30.31 -54.64
C LYS A 432 4.45 31.54 -54.40
N LEU A 433 4.91 31.72 -53.15
CA LEU A 433 5.85 32.79 -52.80
C LEU A 433 7.26 32.55 -53.37
N ILE A 434 7.74 31.30 -53.36
CA ILE A 434 9.06 30.92 -53.90
C ILE A 434 9.13 31.18 -55.41
N ASP A 435 8.07 30.91 -56.16
CA ASP A 435 8.03 31.19 -57.61
C ASP A 435 8.20 32.70 -57.89
N GLY A 436 7.53 33.56 -57.11
CA GLY A 436 7.71 35.02 -57.18
C GLY A 436 9.09 35.51 -56.69
N VAL A 437 9.70 34.81 -55.73
CA VAL A 437 11.05 35.13 -55.21
C VAL A 437 12.15 34.62 -56.15
N LEU A 438 11.96 33.53 -56.89
CA LEU A 438 12.90 33.07 -57.91
C LEU A 438 13.08 34.13 -59.01
N ALA A 439 11.97 34.68 -59.52
CA ALA A 439 11.97 35.76 -60.52
C ALA A 439 12.68 37.06 -60.07
N THR A 440 12.79 37.31 -58.76
CA THR A 440 13.55 38.46 -58.21
C THR A 440 14.98 38.10 -57.81
N ARG A 441 15.26 36.82 -57.51
CA ARG A 441 16.58 36.35 -57.04
C ARG A 441 17.65 36.32 -58.13
N GLU A 442 17.28 36.10 -59.39
CA GLU A 442 18.23 36.13 -60.51
C GLU A 442 18.97 37.48 -60.60
N ASN A 443 18.25 38.58 -60.34
CA ASN A 443 18.83 39.93 -60.32
C ASN A 443 19.76 40.18 -59.11
N ALA A 444 19.47 39.58 -57.95
CA ALA A 444 20.23 39.81 -56.72
C ALA A 444 21.56 39.02 -56.62
N GLY A 445 21.70 37.93 -57.38
CA GLY A 445 22.89 37.06 -57.34
C GLY A 445 24.18 37.73 -57.82
N ILE A 446 24.07 38.77 -58.66
CA ILE A 446 25.17 39.49 -59.29
C ILE A 446 25.95 40.33 -58.26
N GLU A 447 25.25 40.94 -57.30
CA GLU A 447 25.84 41.97 -56.44
C GLU A 447 26.61 41.41 -55.22
N ILE A 448 26.22 40.21 -54.75
CA ILE A 448 26.84 39.55 -53.59
C ILE A 448 28.30 39.11 -53.86
N GLN A 449 28.68 38.89 -55.12
CA GLN A 449 30.03 38.44 -55.45
C GLN A 449 31.08 39.53 -55.17
N LYS A 450 30.78 40.79 -55.53
CA LYS A 450 31.66 41.97 -55.37
C LYS A 450 32.09 42.20 -53.92
N LEU A 451 31.18 41.98 -52.95
CA LEU A 451 31.42 42.27 -51.54
C LEU A 451 32.30 41.21 -50.82
N LYS A 452 32.52 40.05 -51.45
CA LYS A 452 33.27 38.94 -50.84
C LYS A 452 34.79 39.11 -50.88
N GLU A 453 35.30 39.90 -51.82
CA GLU A 453 36.74 40.07 -52.03
C GLU A 453 37.35 41.04 -51.01
N GLN A 454 36.64 42.13 -50.70
CA GLN A 454 37.07 43.17 -49.76
C GLN A 454 37.36 42.63 -48.34
N LYS A 455 36.57 41.65 -47.86
CA LYS A 455 36.67 41.14 -46.48
C LYS A 455 37.88 40.24 -46.21
N LYS A 456 38.68 39.88 -47.23
CA LYS A 456 39.89 39.06 -47.05
C LYS A 456 41.07 39.84 -46.46
N VAL A 457 41.18 41.15 -46.75
CA VAL A 457 42.39 41.94 -46.47
C VAL A 457 42.59 42.21 -44.98
N ILE A 458 41.48 42.43 -44.24
CA ILE A 458 41.48 42.91 -42.85
C ILE A 458 41.97 41.86 -41.83
N HIS A 459 41.99 40.57 -42.19
CA HIS A 459 42.25 39.48 -41.25
C HIS A 459 43.73 39.36 -40.82
N ASP A 460 44.67 39.67 -41.71
CA ASP A 460 46.07 39.22 -41.53
C ASP A 460 46.95 40.19 -40.71
N GLU A 461 46.43 41.36 -40.35
CA GLU A 461 47.15 42.37 -39.55
C GLU A 461 47.15 42.03 -38.05
N SER A 462 46.00 41.64 -37.49
CA SER A 462 45.78 41.46 -36.04
C SER A 462 46.61 40.32 -35.40
N LYS A 463 47.21 39.44 -36.20
CA LYS A 463 47.95 38.27 -35.68
C LYS A 463 49.28 38.62 -34.98
N LYS A 464 49.88 39.77 -35.30
CA LYS A 464 51.27 40.10 -34.92
C LYS A 464 51.46 40.60 -33.48
N GLU A 465 50.40 41.08 -32.83
CA GLU A 465 50.52 41.80 -31.54
C GLU A 465 50.71 40.87 -30.32
N ARG A 466 50.42 39.58 -30.44
CA ARG A 466 50.18 38.70 -29.27
C ARG A 466 51.41 38.05 -28.64
N GLU A 467 52.58 38.11 -29.27
CA GLU A 467 53.75 37.30 -28.84
C GLU A 467 54.65 38.00 -27.79
N ILE A 468 54.54 39.33 -27.65
CA ILE A 468 55.45 40.16 -26.84
C ILE A 468 55.25 39.97 -25.32
N LEU A 469 54.07 39.53 -24.87
CA LEU A 469 53.68 39.56 -23.44
C LEU A 469 54.24 38.44 -22.55
N LEU A 470 54.91 37.41 -23.10
CA LEU A 470 55.12 36.15 -22.37
C LEU A 470 56.35 36.11 -21.43
N GLN A 471 57.37 36.95 -21.65
CA GLN A 471 58.71 36.69 -21.09
C GLN A 471 58.94 37.12 -19.62
N LYS A 472 58.13 38.03 -19.06
CA LYS A 472 58.44 38.77 -17.81
C LYS A 472 58.25 38.02 -16.47
N LYS A 473 57.94 36.72 -16.45
CA LYS A 473 57.40 36.02 -15.25
C LYS A 473 58.23 34.81 -14.79
N LYS A 474 59.55 34.96 -14.61
CA LYS A 474 60.44 33.83 -14.26
C LYS A 474 61.53 34.08 -13.20
N GLU A 475 61.65 35.29 -12.66
CA GLU A 475 62.85 35.70 -11.90
C GLU A 475 62.63 35.80 -10.37
N GLU A 476 61.44 35.51 -9.85
CA GLU A 476 61.07 35.81 -8.45
C GLU A 476 61.25 34.64 -7.45
N ASP A 477 61.35 33.38 -7.90
CA ASP A 477 61.13 32.20 -7.04
C ASP A 477 62.33 31.67 -6.21
N GLU A 478 63.57 32.16 -6.38
CA GLU A 478 64.77 31.46 -5.82
C GLU A 478 65.16 31.79 -4.36
N VAL A 479 64.58 32.82 -3.72
CA VAL A 479 65.21 33.47 -2.55
C VAL A 479 65.01 32.75 -1.19
N GLU A 480 63.94 31.96 -0.99
CA GLU A 480 63.47 31.62 0.38
C GLU A 480 64.28 30.57 1.18
N ARG A 481 65.08 29.69 0.56
CA ARG A 481 65.44 28.39 1.19
C ARG A 481 66.50 28.37 2.32
N LYS A 482 67.00 29.49 2.83
CA LYS A 482 68.25 29.54 3.65
C LYS A 482 68.14 29.73 5.19
N LYS A 483 66.98 29.55 5.84
CA LYS A 483 66.77 30.00 7.25
C LYS A 483 66.26 28.95 8.28
N LYS A 484 66.72 27.68 8.29
CA LYS A 484 65.99 26.60 9.01
C LYS A 484 66.73 25.52 9.86
N GLU A 485 68.03 25.62 10.20
CA GLU A 485 68.78 24.41 10.66
C GLU A 485 69.42 24.38 12.08
N ASP A 486 69.56 25.47 12.85
CA ASP A 486 70.55 25.51 13.96
C ASP A 486 70.15 25.11 15.41
N LEU A 487 68.86 24.96 15.78
CA LEU A 487 68.44 25.00 17.20
C LEU A 487 68.31 23.65 17.95
N ILE A 488 69.22 22.68 17.75
CA ILE A 488 69.22 21.39 18.49
C ILE A 488 70.63 21.05 19.03
N ARG A 489 71.00 21.61 20.19
CA ARG A 489 72.28 21.27 20.86
C ARG A 489 72.32 21.36 22.40
N GLN A 490 71.23 21.80 23.04
CA GLN A 490 71.08 21.90 24.50
C GLN A 490 69.67 21.34 24.79
N ILE A 491 69.36 20.55 25.82
CA ILE A 491 69.97 20.29 27.14
C ILE A 491 69.94 18.77 27.41
N ARG A 492 71.01 18.16 27.94
CA ARG A 492 71.02 16.69 28.18
C ARG A 492 71.90 16.13 29.30
N GLU A 493 72.41 16.96 30.21
CA GLU A 493 73.28 16.53 31.32
C GLU A 493 72.88 17.16 32.66
N ALA A 494 72.48 16.32 33.63
CA ALA A 494 72.72 16.45 35.10
C ALA A 494 71.76 15.51 35.90
N GLU A 495 72.26 14.46 36.55
CA GLU A 495 71.49 13.63 37.51
C GLU A 495 72.37 12.82 38.49
N LYS A 496 71.81 12.51 39.68
CA LYS A 496 72.12 11.40 40.66
C LYS A 496 73.40 11.41 41.53
N GLN A 497 73.25 11.06 42.84
CA GLN A 497 73.69 9.80 43.52
C GLN A 497 73.32 9.76 45.07
N PRO A 498 73.29 8.59 45.80
CA PRO A 498 72.68 8.42 47.18
C PRO A 498 73.42 7.48 48.22
N LYS A 499 72.78 7.03 49.36
CA LYS A 499 73.03 5.87 50.35
C LYS A 499 73.10 6.29 51.88
N VAL A 500 73.04 5.51 53.02
CA VAL A 500 72.66 4.11 53.51
C VAL A 500 72.49 4.08 55.10
N ARG A 501 72.20 2.94 55.80
CA ARG A 501 72.00 2.74 57.30
C ARG A 501 72.47 1.34 57.84
N THR A 502 72.65 1.10 59.18
CA THR A 502 72.87 -0.25 59.85
C THR A 502 72.52 -0.37 61.39
N LYS A 503 72.73 -1.55 62.05
CA LYS A 503 72.48 -2.02 63.48
C LYS A 503 73.56 -3.07 63.94
N GLY A 504 73.65 -3.73 65.12
CA GLY A 504 72.86 -3.93 66.39
C GLY A 504 73.56 -4.91 67.42
N TYR A 505 72.93 -5.37 68.54
CA TYR A 505 73.51 -6.29 69.59
C TYR A 505 72.50 -7.30 70.26
N ASP A 506 72.94 -8.18 71.19
CA ASP A 506 72.40 -9.52 71.58
C ASP A 506 72.31 -9.78 73.13
N PRO A 507 71.50 -10.74 73.67
CA PRO A 507 71.17 -10.82 75.11
C PRO A 507 71.48 -12.17 75.81
N THR A 508 72.74 -12.44 76.17
CA THR A 508 73.07 -13.42 77.26
C THR A 508 73.29 -12.74 78.62
N GLU A 509 73.35 -11.41 78.65
CA GLU A 509 73.36 -10.60 79.87
C GLU A 509 71.94 -10.40 80.40
N THR A 510 71.76 -10.48 81.72
CA THR A 510 70.66 -9.78 82.40
C THR A 510 70.91 -8.28 82.26
N MET A 511 69.94 -7.52 81.74
CA MET A 511 70.12 -6.13 81.29
C MET A 511 70.42 -5.10 82.42
N GLY A 512 70.66 -5.53 83.65
CA GLY A 512 71.26 -4.71 84.71
C GLY A 512 70.36 -3.58 85.23
N TYR A 513 69.04 -3.76 85.20
CA TYR A 513 68.08 -2.72 85.59
C TYR A 513 67.80 -2.65 87.10
N GLY A 514 68.24 -3.63 87.89
CA GLY A 514 68.21 -3.59 89.35
C GLY A 514 66.81 -3.79 89.95
N LEU A 515 65.91 -4.46 89.23
CA LEU A 515 64.55 -4.73 89.68
C LEU A 515 64.56 -5.91 90.68
N LEU A 516 63.80 -5.79 91.79
CA LEU A 516 63.88 -6.73 92.93
C LEU A 516 63.52 -8.20 92.64
N GLU A 517 63.00 -8.52 91.45
CA GLU A 517 62.62 -9.88 91.04
C GLU A 517 63.49 -10.46 89.89
N GLU A 518 64.68 -9.89 89.63
CA GLU A 518 65.66 -10.40 88.65
C GLU A 518 66.28 -11.75 89.07
N MET A 519 65.50 -12.83 89.01
CA MET A 519 65.98 -14.20 89.16
C MET A 519 66.76 -14.64 87.92
N SER A 520 67.94 -15.23 88.13
CA SER A 520 68.70 -15.89 87.06
C SER A 520 67.86 -16.98 86.37
N ILE A 521 68.08 -17.14 85.06
CA ILE A 521 67.35 -18.07 84.16
C ILE A 521 67.48 -19.57 84.56
N VAL A 522 68.27 -19.86 85.59
CA VAL A 522 68.40 -21.16 86.24
C VAL A 522 67.47 -21.31 87.45
N GLN A 523 67.40 -20.32 88.35
CA GLN A 523 66.54 -20.38 89.55
C GLN A 523 65.05 -20.43 89.21
N LEU A 524 64.65 -19.83 88.08
CA LEU A 524 63.31 -19.94 87.52
C LEU A 524 62.85 -21.41 87.34
N ARG A 525 63.78 -22.35 87.14
CA ARG A 525 63.50 -23.72 86.69
C ARG A 525 62.93 -24.63 87.78
N GLU A 526 63.26 -24.41 89.04
CA GLU A 526 62.85 -25.29 90.15
C GLU A 526 61.44 -24.97 90.66
N ARG A 527 61.11 -23.69 90.87
CA ARG A 527 59.75 -23.25 91.20
C ARG A 527 58.73 -23.70 90.14
N LEU A 528 59.15 -23.79 88.88
CA LEU A 528 58.33 -24.36 87.79
C LEU A 528 57.98 -25.85 87.98
N VAL A 529 58.73 -26.65 88.75
CA VAL A 529 58.45 -28.09 88.92
C VAL A 529 57.25 -28.35 89.82
N GLN A 530 57.16 -27.68 90.97
CA GLN A 530 56.02 -27.82 91.88
C GLN A 530 54.73 -27.30 91.23
N VAL A 531 54.82 -26.13 90.60
CA VAL A 531 53.71 -25.50 89.86
C VAL A 531 53.24 -26.35 88.67
N LYS A 532 54.12 -27.11 88.00
CA LYS A 532 53.72 -28.07 86.94
C LYS A 532 52.75 -29.13 87.45
N ARG A 533 53.01 -29.72 88.63
CA ARG A 533 52.20 -30.82 89.20
C ARG A 533 50.80 -30.35 89.61
N GLN A 534 50.67 -29.19 90.26
CA GLN A 534 49.34 -28.67 90.60
C GLN A 534 48.51 -28.39 89.34
N ARG A 535 49.16 -27.81 88.32
CA ARG A 535 48.61 -27.65 86.96
C ARG A 535 48.31 -28.97 86.24
N GLU A 536 48.65 -30.16 86.75
CA GLU A 536 48.29 -31.46 86.14
C GLU A 536 46.91 -31.92 86.57
N ILE A 537 46.59 -31.77 87.85
CA ILE A 537 45.26 -32.11 88.40
C ILE A 537 44.19 -31.17 87.80
N GLU A 538 44.49 -29.88 87.76
CA GLU A 538 43.65 -28.85 87.12
C GLU A 538 43.47 -29.12 85.62
N ARG A 539 44.54 -29.56 84.92
CA ARG A 539 44.47 -29.99 83.50
C ARG A 539 43.56 -31.20 83.30
N GLU A 540 43.59 -32.19 84.19
CA GLU A 540 42.81 -33.42 84.01
C GLU A 540 41.31 -33.18 84.31
N GLN A 541 40.98 -32.37 85.32
CA GLN A 541 39.59 -31.96 85.59
C GLN A 541 39.02 -31.13 84.43
N THR A 542 39.71 -30.06 84.02
CA THR A 542 39.29 -29.24 82.89
C THR A 542 39.24 -30.04 81.58
N ARG A 543 40.09 -31.06 81.39
CA ARG A 543 40.00 -32.01 80.26
C ARG A 543 38.69 -32.80 80.27
N GLN A 544 38.24 -33.31 81.41
CA GLN A 544 36.98 -34.06 81.50
C GLN A 544 35.75 -33.18 81.20
N GLU A 545 35.72 -31.95 81.70
CA GLU A 545 34.65 -30.98 81.37
C GLU A 545 34.70 -30.57 79.90
N ASN A 546 35.90 -30.37 79.35
CA ASN A 546 36.10 -30.13 77.92
C ASN A 546 35.71 -31.33 77.05
N MET A 547 35.69 -32.57 77.56
CA MET A 547 35.14 -33.72 76.82
C MET A 547 33.62 -33.69 76.86
N LYS A 548 32.99 -33.67 78.05
CA LYS A 548 31.52 -33.61 78.19
C LYS A 548 30.90 -32.48 77.36
N THR A 549 31.50 -31.29 77.40
CA THR A 549 31.02 -30.14 76.62
C THR A 549 31.32 -30.22 75.11
N LYS A 550 32.26 -31.04 74.65
CA LYS A 550 32.38 -31.38 73.22
C LYS A 550 31.29 -32.36 72.81
N ASP A 551 31.05 -33.40 73.61
CA ASP A 551 30.08 -34.46 73.30
C ASP A 551 28.66 -33.88 73.21
N SER A 552 28.25 -33.02 74.16
CA SER A 552 26.95 -32.31 74.07
C SER A 552 26.85 -31.40 72.84
N LYS A 553 27.95 -30.73 72.44
CA LYS A 553 27.97 -29.89 71.22
C LYS A 553 27.91 -30.74 69.96
N LEU A 554 28.56 -31.90 69.94
CA LEU A 554 28.55 -32.84 68.82
C LEU A 554 27.14 -33.39 68.59
N ASN A 555 26.47 -33.86 69.65
CA ASN A 555 25.10 -34.37 69.57
C ASN A 555 24.11 -33.27 69.10
N SER A 556 24.25 -32.04 69.60
CA SER A 556 23.43 -30.90 69.13
C SER A 556 23.67 -30.56 67.65
N LEU A 557 24.91 -30.68 67.17
CA LEU A 557 25.25 -30.47 65.76
C LEU A 557 24.73 -31.59 64.86
N GLN A 558 24.72 -32.85 65.32
CA GLN A 558 24.12 -33.97 64.58
C GLN A 558 22.62 -33.75 64.36
N GLN A 559 21.86 -33.43 65.42
CA GLN A 559 20.42 -33.12 65.31
C GLN A 559 20.14 -31.98 64.31
N LYS A 560 20.97 -30.94 64.32
CA LYS A 560 20.88 -29.82 63.36
C LYS A 560 21.19 -30.25 61.93
N VAL A 561 22.19 -31.10 61.72
CA VAL A 561 22.53 -31.67 60.40
C VAL A 561 21.39 -32.54 59.86
N GLU A 562 20.74 -33.34 60.70
CA GLU A 562 19.59 -34.17 60.31
C GLU A 562 18.39 -33.30 59.91
N ALA A 563 18.04 -32.29 60.71
CA ALA A 563 16.98 -31.34 60.38
C ALA A 563 17.25 -30.57 59.07
N ILE A 564 18.49 -30.10 58.88
CA ILE A 564 18.93 -29.47 57.63
C ILE A 564 18.78 -30.44 56.44
N LYS A 565 19.20 -31.70 56.60
CA LYS A 565 19.12 -32.70 55.53
C LYS A 565 17.66 -32.97 55.13
N GLN A 566 16.78 -33.19 56.10
CA GLN A 566 15.34 -33.39 55.85
C GLN A 566 14.72 -32.18 55.14
N ASN A 567 15.03 -30.96 55.59
CA ASN A 567 14.53 -29.73 54.95
C ASN A 567 15.08 -29.54 53.53
N ARG A 568 16.35 -29.88 53.26
CA ARG A 568 16.92 -29.89 51.91
C ARG A 568 16.20 -30.89 50.99
N GLU A 569 15.95 -32.11 51.46
CA GLU A 569 15.23 -33.14 50.69
C GLU A 569 13.77 -32.72 50.39
N GLN A 570 13.09 -32.08 51.34
CA GLN A 570 11.75 -31.49 51.14
C GLN A 570 11.77 -30.34 50.13
N LEU A 571 12.67 -29.37 50.30
CA LEU A 571 12.84 -28.23 49.39
C LEU A 571 13.24 -28.67 47.98
N GLN A 572 14.00 -29.76 47.82
CA GLN A 572 14.34 -30.32 46.51
C GLN A 572 13.10 -30.86 45.80
N LYS A 573 12.26 -31.63 46.51
CA LYS A 573 10.99 -32.18 45.97
C LYS A 573 10.01 -31.04 45.60
N GLN A 574 9.81 -30.08 46.49
CA GLN A 574 8.98 -28.89 46.23
C GLN A 574 9.47 -28.09 45.02
N LYS A 575 10.78 -27.78 44.94
CA LYS A 575 11.35 -27.04 43.81
C LYS A 575 11.30 -27.83 42.50
N GLN A 576 11.32 -29.16 42.54
CA GLN A 576 11.11 -29.97 41.34
C GLN A 576 9.65 -29.87 40.87
N GLN A 577 8.68 -30.01 41.78
CA GLN A 577 7.25 -29.84 41.48
C GLN A 577 6.97 -28.43 40.93
N GLU A 578 7.48 -27.37 41.57
CA GLU A 578 7.40 -25.98 41.06
C GLU A 578 7.97 -25.85 39.64
N ARG A 579 9.10 -26.48 39.33
CA ARG A 579 9.73 -26.43 38.00
C ARG A 579 8.88 -27.14 36.95
N GLU A 580 8.27 -28.26 37.30
CA GLU A 580 7.36 -29.01 36.41
C GLU A 580 6.05 -28.24 36.18
N GLU A 581 5.48 -27.63 37.21
CA GLU A 581 4.32 -26.75 37.09
C GLU A 581 4.61 -25.48 36.27
N LYS A 582 5.73 -24.80 36.54
CA LYS A 582 6.14 -23.60 35.79
C LYS A 582 6.39 -23.93 34.30
N LYS A 583 6.93 -25.10 33.99
CA LYS A 583 7.01 -25.60 32.60
C LYS A 583 5.63 -25.85 31.99
N LYS A 584 4.71 -26.53 32.70
CA LYS A 584 3.34 -26.77 32.22
C LYS A 584 2.59 -25.48 31.94
N LYS A 585 2.59 -24.54 32.91
CA LYS A 585 1.98 -23.22 32.77
C LYS A 585 2.57 -22.44 31.58
N LEU A 586 3.89 -22.40 31.44
CA LEU A 586 4.53 -21.67 30.33
C LEU A 586 4.18 -22.26 28.95
N MET A 587 4.08 -23.59 28.81
CA MET A 587 3.59 -24.21 27.57
C MET A 587 2.11 -23.87 27.29
N GLU A 588 1.27 -23.83 28.32
CA GLU A 588 -0.14 -23.42 28.21
C GLU A 588 -0.28 -21.94 27.81
N GLU A 589 0.56 -21.06 28.38
CA GLU A 589 0.63 -19.65 27.96
C GLU A 589 1.06 -19.51 26.49
N GLU A 590 2.04 -20.28 26.04
CA GLU A 590 2.51 -20.26 24.66
C GLU A 590 1.46 -20.77 23.68
N GLN A 591 0.72 -21.82 24.05
CA GLN A 591 -0.42 -22.33 23.27
C GLN A 591 -1.55 -21.30 23.17
N LYS A 592 -1.94 -20.66 24.28
CA LYS A 592 -2.93 -19.56 24.26
C LYS A 592 -2.46 -18.40 23.38
N LYS A 593 -1.20 -17.99 23.51
CA LYS A 593 -0.58 -16.96 22.64
C LYS A 593 -0.45 -17.41 21.18
N GLN A 594 -0.54 -18.69 20.83
CA GLN A 594 -0.63 -19.17 19.45
C GLN A 594 -2.07 -19.09 18.94
N GLN A 595 -3.04 -19.62 19.70
CA GLN A 595 -4.48 -19.58 19.36
C GLN A 595 -4.97 -18.15 19.09
N ILE A 596 -4.62 -17.20 19.95
CA ILE A 596 -4.96 -15.77 19.78
C ILE A 596 -4.39 -15.21 18.46
N ARG A 597 -3.16 -15.59 18.07
CA ARG A 597 -2.56 -15.14 16.80
C ARG A 597 -3.27 -15.74 15.60
N GLU A 598 -3.69 -17.00 15.68
CA GLU A 598 -4.45 -17.68 14.62
C GLU A 598 -5.85 -17.08 14.45
N GLU A 599 -6.55 -16.78 15.54
CA GLU A 599 -7.86 -16.11 15.52
C GLU A 599 -7.77 -14.70 14.92
N GLN A 600 -6.82 -13.87 15.37
CA GLN A 600 -6.62 -12.52 14.83
C GLN A 600 -6.19 -12.54 13.35
N LEU A 601 -5.36 -13.51 12.95
CA LEU A 601 -4.99 -13.71 11.55
C LEU A 601 -6.19 -14.13 10.70
N LEU A 602 -7.09 -14.97 11.22
CA LEU A 602 -8.32 -15.38 10.55
C LEU A 602 -9.30 -14.21 10.40
N GLU A 603 -9.52 -13.42 11.45
CA GLU A 603 -10.36 -12.20 11.41
C GLU A 603 -9.85 -11.21 10.35
N VAL A 604 -8.54 -11.01 10.28
CA VAL A 604 -7.92 -10.14 9.28
C VAL A 604 -7.99 -10.74 7.87
N HIS A 605 -7.79 -12.05 7.71
CA HIS A 605 -7.94 -12.72 6.43
C HIS A 605 -9.36 -12.54 5.87
N GLN A 606 -10.39 -12.68 6.72
CA GLN A 606 -11.79 -12.39 6.36
C GLN A 606 -11.95 -10.93 5.91
N LYS A 607 -11.47 -9.95 6.71
CA LYS A 607 -11.52 -8.51 6.34
C LYS A 607 -10.80 -8.19 5.02
N VAL A 608 -9.70 -8.89 4.70
CA VAL A 608 -8.99 -8.76 3.41
C VAL A 608 -9.76 -9.39 2.26
N VAL A 609 -10.35 -10.58 2.47
CA VAL A 609 -11.19 -11.27 1.48
C VAL A 609 -12.43 -10.44 1.15
N ASP A 610 -13.13 -9.89 2.14
CA ASP A 610 -14.31 -9.07 1.90
C ASP A 610 -13.98 -7.73 1.25
N LYS A 611 -12.87 -7.07 1.61
CA LYS A 611 -12.38 -5.89 0.87
C LYS A 611 -12.05 -6.22 -0.59
N LYS A 612 -11.41 -7.38 -0.87
CA LYS A 612 -11.16 -7.86 -2.24
C LYS A 612 -12.46 -8.18 -2.99
N ARG A 613 -13.44 -8.81 -2.33
CA ARG A 613 -14.76 -9.16 -2.88
C ARG A 613 -15.61 -7.93 -3.16
N ALA A 614 -15.52 -6.89 -2.32
CA ALA A 614 -16.15 -5.59 -2.54
C ALA A 614 -15.53 -4.85 -3.73
N LYS A 615 -14.20 -4.69 -3.78
CA LYS A 615 -13.54 -4.06 -4.94
C LYS A 615 -13.84 -4.79 -6.24
N LYS A 616 -13.79 -6.13 -6.26
CA LYS A 616 -14.15 -6.90 -7.46
C LYS A 616 -15.59 -6.66 -7.92
N LYS A 617 -16.57 -6.54 -7.01
CA LYS A 617 -17.96 -6.19 -7.37
C LYS A 617 -18.06 -4.81 -8.02
N GLU A 618 -17.30 -3.83 -7.56
CA GLU A 618 -17.25 -2.48 -8.15
C GLU A 618 -16.53 -2.48 -9.50
N GLU A 619 -15.43 -3.22 -9.65
CA GLU A 619 -14.76 -3.45 -10.93
C GLU A 619 -15.69 -4.15 -11.94
N ASP A 620 -16.39 -5.21 -11.51
CA ASP A 620 -17.38 -5.94 -12.34
C ASP A 620 -18.60 -5.06 -12.72
N ARG A 621 -18.95 -4.04 -11.90
CA ARG A 621 -19.96 -3.01 -12.21
C ARG A 621 -19.45 -2.02 -13.25
N LEU A 622 -18.33 -1.36 -12.98
CA LEU A 622 -17.70 -0.40 -13.89
C LEU A 622 -17.36 -1.03 -15.25
N ALA A 623 -16.96 -2.30 -15.27
CA ALA A 623 -16.71 -3.05 -16.50
C ALA A 623 -17.99 -3.43 -17.26
N LYS A 624 -19.18 -3.42 -16.65
CA LYS A 624 -20.48 -3.51 -17.36
C LYS A 624 -20.88 -2.15 -17.89
N GLU A 625 -20.85 -1.11 -17.06
CA GLU A 625 -21.16 0.27 -17.45
C GLU A 625 -20.29 0.74 -18.61
N TYR A 626 -18.98 0.49 -18.57
CA TYR A 626 -18.07 0.82 -19.68
C TYR A 626 -18.41 0.06 -20.97
N ARG A 627 -18.81 -1.22 -20.87
CA ARG A 627 -19.29 -1.99 -22.03
C ARG A 627 -20.59 -1.42 -22.57
N GLU A 628 -21.55 -1.07 -21.73
CA GLU A 628 -22.79 -0.40 -22.16
C GLU A 628 -22.53 0.97 -22.80
N ILE A 629 -21.58 1.75 -22.28
CA ILE A 629 -21.19 3.04 -22.86
C ILE A 629 -20.49 2.85 -24.21
N GLN A 630 -19.65 1.82 -24.37
CA GLN A 630 -19.10 1.46 -25.68
C GLN A 630 -20.18 0.96 -26.64
N LEU A 631 -21.12 0.12 -26.19
CA LEU A 631 -22.23 -0.36 -27.00
C LEU A 631 -23.12 0.81 -27.45
N LYS A 632 -23.49 1.70 -26.53
CA LYS A 632 -24.24 2.95 -26.82
C LYS A 632 -23.47 3.85 -27.79
N ARG A 633 -22.14 3.99 -27.66
CA ARG A 633 -21.32 4.72 -28.66
C ARG A 633 -21.28 4.04 -30.02
N MET A 634 -21.19 2.71 -30.08
CA MET A 634 -21.25 1.95 -31.32
C MET A 634 -22.62 2.11 -32.00
N TYR A 635 -23.72 1.98 -31.25
CA TYR A 635 -25.06 2.24 -31.77
C TYR A 635 -25.27 3.70 -32.19
N MET A 636 -24.79 4.70 -31.43
CA MET A 636 -24.92 6.11 -31.83
C MET A 636 -24.10 6.45 -33.09
N ASN A 637 -22.91 5.86 -33.25
CA ASN A 637 -22.09 6.04 -34.46
C ASN A 637 -22.68 5.28 -35.66
N ALA A 638 -23.21 4.07 -35.45
CA ALA A 638 -23.92 3.32 -36.48
C ALA A 638 -25.20 4.05 -36.90
N ASN A 639 -25.94 4.61 -35.94
CA ASN A 639 -27.14 5.41 -36.18
C ASN A 639 -26.86 6.67 -37.01
N ALA A 640 -25.63 7.22 -37.04
CA ALA A 640 -25.32 8.32 -37.96
C ALA A 640 -25.40 7.86 -39.43
N ALA A 641 -24.70 6.77 -39.78
CA ALA A 641 -24.73 6.19 -41.11
C ALA A 641 -26.12 5.61 -41.46
N VAL A 642 -26.78 4.93 -40.51
CA VAL A 642 -28.13 4.37 -40.69
C VAL A 642 -29.19 5.47 -40.81
N VAL A 643 -29.02 6.65 -40.20
CA VAL A 643 -29.90 7.81 -40.43
C VAL A 643 -29.67 8.41 -41.82
N GLU A 644 -28.44 8.43 -42.34
CA GLU A 644 -28.18 8.84 -43.73
C GLU A 644 -28.80 7.84 -44.74
N GLU A 645 -28.66 6.52 -44.51
CA GLU A 645 -29.33 5.48 -45.31
C GLU A 645 -30.86 5.55 -45.20
N LEU A 646 -31.42 5.75 -43.99
CA LEU A 646 -32.87 5.90 -43.80
C LEU A 646 -33.42 7.20 -44.39
N ALA A 647 -32.62 8.28 -44.43
CA ALA A 647 -32.99 9.51 -45.12
C ALA A 647 -33.01 9.31 -46.64
N TRP A 648 -32.00 8.64 -47.20
CA TRP A 648 -31.96 8.25 -48.63
C TRP A 648 -33.12 7.33 -49.00
N LYS A 649 -33.35 6.27 -48.21
CA LYS A 649 -34.45 5.34 -48.41
C LYS A 649 -35.81 6.04 -48.24
N GLY A 650 -35.94 6.95 -47.27
CA GLY A 650 -37.14 7.78 -47.08
C GLY A 650 -37.45 8.68 -48.28
N GLN A 651 -36.42 9.20 -48.97
CA GLN A 651 -36.56 9.95 -50.22
C GLN A 651 -36.95 9.02 -51.40
N GLN A 652 -36.31 7.84 -51.52
CA GLN A 652 -36.65 6.85 -52.56
C GLN A 652 -38.10 6.35 -52.40
N GLU A 653 -38.48 5.93 -51.20
CA GLU A 653 -39.87 5.58 -50.89
C GLU A 653 -40.83 6.78 -51.04
N GLY A 654 -40.35 8.01 -50.84
CA GLY A 654 -41.11 9.23 -51.11
C GLY A 654 -41.46 9.36 -52.60
N ALA A 655 -40.46 9.21 -53.47
CA ALA A 655 -40.64 9.19 -54.92
C ALA A 655 -41.51 8.00 -55.37
N GLU A 656 -41.32 6.80 -54.81
CA GLU A 656 -42.20 5.67 -55.07
C GLU A 656 -43.65 5.91 -54.65
N ARG A 657 -43.88 6.52 -53.47
CA ARG A 657 -45.23 6.89 -53.01
C ARG A 657 -45.88 7.89 -53.95
N GLU A 658 -45.13 8.87 -54.46
CA GLU A 658 -45.64 9.82 -55.46
C GLU A 658 -45.96 9.14 -56.80
N ILE A 659 -45.08 8.26 -57.29
CA ILE A 659 -45.30 7.50 -58.54
C ILE A 659 -46.52 6.58 -58.40
N LYS A 660 -46.62 5.81 -57.31
CA LYS A 660 -47.75 4.92 -57.02
C LYS A 660 -49.06 5.71 -56.85
N TYR A 661 -49.03 6.88 -56.19
CA TYR A 661 -50.19 7.77 -56.11
C TYR A 661 -50.61 8.28 -57.49
N ARG A 662 -49.65 8.73 -58.32
CA ARG A 662 -49.90 9.25 -59.69
C ARG A 662 -50.35 8.15 -60.66
N GLN A 663 -49.99 6.88 -60.42
CA GLN A 663 -50.52 5.71 -61.11
C GLN A 663 -51.94 5.37 -60.64
N ASN A 664 -52.18 5.32 -59.32
CA ASN A 664 -53.48 5.00 -58.74
C ASN A 664 -54.55 6.05 -59.10
N GLN A 665 -54.19 7.34 -59.17
CA GLN A 665 -55.12 8.38 -59.66
C GLN A 665 -55.51 8.13 -61.12
N LYS A 666 -54.55 7.81 -62.00
CA LYS A 666 -54.87 7.46 -63.41
C LYS A 666 -55.73 6.19 -63.52
N LEU A 667 -55.53 5.21 -62.63
CA LEU A 667 -56.38 4.02 -62.57
C LEU A 667 -57.79 4.35 -62.09
N LEU A 668 -57.95 5.24 -61.09
CA LEU A 668 -59.24 5.73 -60.62
C LEU A 668 -59.96 6.57 -61.70
N ASP A 669 -59.26 7.45 -62.40
CA ASP A 669 -59.79 8.21 -63.55
C ASP A 669 -60.28 7.24 -64.64
N GLN A 670 -59.49 6.22 -64.95
CA GLN A 670 -59.83 5.19 -65.94
C GLN A 670 -61.01 4.32 -65.48
N GLU A 671 -61.07 3.95 -64.19
CA GLU A 671 -62.18 3.20 -63.60
C GLU A 671 -63.47 4.02 -63.60
N GLN A 672 -63.42 5.32 -63.28
CA GLN A 672 -64.57 6.22 -63.39
C GLN A 672 -65.07 6.32 -64.84
N VAL A 673 -64.17 6.51 -65.82
CA VAL A 673 -64.53 6.56 -67.25
C VAL A 673 -65.11 5.23 -67.75
N LEU A 674 -64.61 4.09 -67.27
CA LEU A 674 -65.16 2.76 -67.58
C LEU A 674 -66.50 2.52 -66.87
N GLY A 675 -66.65 2.97 -65.63
CA GLY A 675 -67.87 2.91 -64.83
C GLY A 675 -69.02 3.72 -65.44
N VAL A 676 -68.74 4.94 -65.92
CA VAL A 676 -69.70 5.75 -66.69
C VAL A 676 -70.12 5.01 -67.95
N LYS A 677 -69.18 4.51 -68.76
CA LYS A 677 -69.48 3.74 -69.99
C LYS A 677 -70.24 2.44 -69.72
N TYR A 678 -69.99 1.79 -68.59
CA TYR A 678 -70.78 0.63 -68.15
C TYR A 678 -72.19 1.03 -67.72
N HIS A 679 -72.34 2.15 -67.01
CA HIS A 679 -73.64 2.67 -66.58
C HIS A 679 -74.49 3.11 -67.77
N GLU A 680 -73.91 3.81 -68.76
CA GLU A 680 -74.56 4.14 -70.04
C GLU A 680 -75.03 2.88 -70.77
N ARG A 681 -74.16 1.87 -70.92
CA ARG A 681 -74.52 0.58 -71.52
C ARG A 681 -75.62 -0.14 -70.75
N LYS A 682 -75.60 -0.07 -69.41
CA LYS A 682 -76.66 -0.65 -68.57
C LYS A 682 -77.98 0.09 -68.76
N ILE A 683 -78.00 1.42 -68.79
CA ILE A 683 -79.21 2.21 -69.07
C ILE A 683 -79.77 1.87 -70.45
N ILE A 684 -78.92 1.75 -71.48
CA ILE A 684 -79.33 1.33 -72.82
C ILE A 684 -79.93 -0.08 -72.79
N ALA A 685 -79.30 -1.03 -72.09
CA ALA A 685 -79.81 -2.39 -71.94
C ALA A 685 -81.14 -2.44 -71.18
N ASP A 686 -81.25 -1.80 -70.02
CA ASP A 686 -82.46 -1.74 -69.19
C ASP A 686 -83.62 -1.03 -69.92
N ASN A 687 -83.35 0.05 -70.68
CA ASN A 687 -84.36 0.69 -71.53
C ASN A 687 -84.78 -0.22 -72.69
N SER A 688 -83.84 -0.91 -73.36
CA SER A 688 -84.20 -1.86 -74.42
C SER A 688 -85.03 -3.03 -73.90
N LYS A 689 -84.74 -3.51 -72.67
CA LYS A 689 -85.52 -4.55 -71.98
C LYS A 689 -86.92 -4.05 -71.62
N LYS A 690 -87.06 -2.84 -71.06
CA LYS A 690 -88.38 -2.22 -70.81
C LYS A 690 -89.22 -2.13 -72.06
N LEU A 691 -88.66 -1.62 -73.16
CA LEU A 691 -89.36 -1.49 -74.44
C LEU A 691 -89.83 -2.85 -74.99
N VAL A 692 -89.05 -3.92 -74.77
CA VAL A 692 -89.47 -5.30 -75.08
C VAL A 692 -90.57 -5.80 -74.14
N GLN A 693 -90.50 -5.51 -72.83
CA GLN A 693 -91.54 -5.88 -71.86
C GLN A 693 -92.85 -5.14 -72.12
N GLU A 694 -92.83 -3.82 -72.29
CA GLU A 694 -93.98 -2.98 -72.66
C GLU A 694 -94.65 -3.49 -73.95
N LYS A 695 -93.85 -3.93 -74.94
CA LYS A 695 -94.37 -4.54 -76.16
C LYS A 695 -95.00 -5.92 -75.93
N LEU A 696 -94.45 -6.75 -75.05
CA LEU A 696 -95.02 -8.06 -74.70
C LEU A 696 -96.32 -7.89 -73.90
N GLU A 697 -96.34 -7.01 -72.90
CA GLU A 697 -97.53 -6.67 -72.12
C GLU A 697 -98.64 -6.08 -73.00
N PHE A 698 -98.30 -5.25 -73.99
CA PHE A 698 -99.25 -4.76 -74.99
C PHE A 698 -99.83 -5.88 -75.87
N ILE A 699 -99.00 -6.84 -76.30
CA ILE A 699 -99.47 -8.01 -77.09
C ILE A 699 -100.38 -8.90 -76.24
N GLU A 700 -99.99 -9.20 -75.00
CA GLU A 700 -100.76 -10.03 -74.08
C GLU A 700 -102.13 -9.38 -73.74
N GLN A 701 -102.16 -8.07 -73.49
CA GLN A 701 -103.41 -7.32 -73.32
C GLN A 701 -104.25 -7.26 -74.61
N TYR A 702 -103.63 -7.16 -75.79
CA TYR A 702 -104.35 -7.18 -77.07
C TYR A 702 -104.99 -8.56 -77.32
N ASP A 703 -104.24 -9.64 -77.10
CA ASP A 703 -104.71 -11.02 -77.28
C ASP A 703 -105.78 -11.39 -76.24
N GLU A 704 -105.64 -10.98 -74.97
CA GLU A 704 -106.70 -11.11 -73.96
C GLU A 704 -108.00 -10.41 -74.37
N ASN A 705 -107.91 -9.16 -74.84
CA ASN A 705 -109.09 -8.40 -75.27
C ASN A 705 -109.72 -9.02 -76.53
N MET A 706 -108.91 -9.53 -77.46
CA MET A 706 -109.39 -10.23 -78.64
C MET A 706 -110.03 -11.58 -78.28
N GLU A 707 -109.50 -12.32 -77.30
CA GLU A 707 -110.16 -13.52 -76.77
C GLU A 707 -111.51 -13.21 -76.12
N ARG A 708 -111.62 -12.11 -75.34
CA ARG A 708 -112.90 -11.69 -74.74
C ARG A 708 -113.91 -11.32 -75.83
N ALA A 709 -113.52 -10.48 -76.80
CA ALA A 709 -114.36 -10.10 -77.93
C ALA A 709 -114.80 -11.33 -78.77
N ASN A 710 -113.92 -12.32 -78.96
CA ASN A 710 -114.26 -13.58 -79.63
C ASN A 710 -115.28 -14.40 -78.81
N LYS A 711 -115.10 -14.53 -77.49
CA LYS A 711 -116.02 -15.27 -76.60
C LYS A 711 -117.40 -14.60 -76.54
N GLU A 712 -117.46 -13.28 -76.47
CA GLU A 712 -118.71 -12.51 -76.52
C GLU A 712 -119.44 -12.67 -77.85
N ASN A 713 -118.73 -12.56 -78.98
CA ASN A 713 -119.28 -12.85 -80.30
C ASN A 713 -119.76 -14.32 -80.41
N GLU A 714 -119.04 -15.29 -79.86
CA GLU A 714 -119.44 -16.70 -79.91
C GLU A 714 -120.76 -16.95 -79.14
N VAL A 715 -120.93 -16.34 -77.97
CA VAL A 715 -122.19 -16.37 -77.21
C VAL A 715 -123.34 -15.74 -78.01
N LEU A 716 -123.11 -14.59 -78.63
CA LEU A 716 -124.10 -13.89 -79.43
C LEU A 716 -124.48 -14.69 -80.70
N TYR A 717 -123.51 -15.36 -81.34
CA TYR A 717 -123.74 -16.33 -82.43
C TYR A 717 -124.35 -17.67 -81.97
N ARG A 718 -124.36 -18.00 -80.68
CA ARG A 718 -125.13 -19.14 -80.13
C ARG A 718 -126.59 -18.73 -79.95
N GLN A 719 -126.87 -17.58 -79.34
CA GLN A 719 -128.23 -17.03 -79.18
C GLN A 719 -128.95 -16.89 -80.53
N ILE A 720 -128.33 -16.21 -81.50
CA ILE A 720 -128.86 -16.05 -82.87
C ILE A 720 -129.09 -17.40 -83.61
N ARG A 721 -128.44 -18.48 -83.19
CA ARG A 721 -128.67 -19.85 -83.71
C ARG A 721 -129.87 -20.52 -83.05
N GLU A 722 -130.03 -20.37 -81.74
CA GLU A 722 -131.16 -20.89 -80.98
C GLU A 722 -132.47 -20.22 -81.46
N ASP A 723 -132.49 -18.89 -81.58
CA ASP A 723 -133.64 -18.13 -82.07
C ASP A 723 -134.08 -18.57 -83.47
N ARG A 724 -133.13 -18.69 -84.42
CA ARG A 724 -133.41 -19.18 -85.78
C ARG A 724 -133.87 -20.63 -85.80
N LYS A 725 -133.42 -21.47 -84.87
CA LYS A 725 -133.81 -22.87 -84.75
C LYS A 725 -135.26 -22.98 -84.24
N ILE A 726 -135.64 -22.15 -83.27
CA ILE A 726 -137.03 -22.02 -82.79
C ILE A 726 -137.95 -21.53 -83.93
N GLN A 727 -137.56 -20.49 -84.66
CA GLN A 727 -138.30 -20.00 -85.84
C GLN A 727 -138.46 -21.07 -86.93
N HIS A 728 -137.42 -21.86 -87.22
CA HIS A 728 -137.53 -22.95 -88.19
C HIS A 728 -138.43 -24.10 -87.73
N GLN A 729 -138.53 -24.37 -86.42
CA GLN A 729 -139.45 -25.37 -85.88
C GLN A 729 -140.90 -24.90 -86.02
N THR A 730 -141.23 -23.67 -85.63
CA THR A 730 -142.61 -23.16 -85.73
C THR A 730 -143.12 -23.06 -87.17
N ILE A 731 -142.25 -22.73 -88.14
CA ILE A 731 -142.60 -22.78 -89.57
C ILE A 731 -142.86 -24.23 -90.03
N ARG A 732 -141.98 -25.17 -89.68
CA ARG A 732 -142.11 -26.58 -90.10
C ARG A 732 -143.37 -27.25 -89.54
N ASP A 733 -143.73 -26.98 -88.29
CA ASP A 733 -144.93 -27.56 -87.68
C ASP A 733 -146.21 -27.03 -88.34
N TYR A 734 -146.21 -25.76 -88.78
CA TYR A 734 -147.29 -25.17 -89.60
C TYR A 734 -147.39 -25.84 -90.99
N GLU A 735 -146.27 -26.06 -91.69
CA GLU A 735 -146.24 -26.77 -92.97
C GLU A 735 -146.80 -28.20 -92.85
N ILE A 736 -146.49 -28.91 -91.77
CA ILE A 736 -146.96 -30.29 -91.52
C ILE A 736 -148.48 -30.31 -91.28
N GLN A 737 -149.03 -29.35 -90.53
CA GLN A 737 -150.48 -29.22 -90.37
C GLN A 737 -151.18 -28.86 -91.69
N HIS A 738 -150.63 -27.92 -92.46
CA HIS A 738 -151.20 -27.51 -93.74
C HIS A 738 -151.26 -28.68 -94.75
N ASN A 739 -150.18 -29.47 -94.85
CA ASN A 739 -150.13 -30.63 -95.74
C ASN A 739 -151.12 -31.74 -95.33
N LYS A 740 -151.33 -31.99 -94.03
CA LYS A 740 -152.37 -32.93 -93.57
C LYS A 740 -153.77 -32.49 -94.02
N ASN A 741 -154.10 -31.21 -93.81
CA ASN A 741 -155.40 -30.65 -94.20
C ASN A 741 -155.63 -30.67 -95.72
N MET A 742 -154.57 -30.66 -96.53
CA MET A 742 -154.65 -30.85 -97.99
C MET A 742 -154.91 -32.31 -98.38
N VAL A 743 -154.26 -33.27 -97.71
CA VAL A 743 -154.46 -34.72 -97.95
C VAL A 743 -155.88 -35.17 -97.62
N GLU A 744 -156.50 -34.59 -96.58
CA GLU A 744 -157.90 -34.90 -96.20
C GLU A 744 -158.94 -34.37 -97.20
N ARG A 745 -158.60 -33.39 -98.06
CA ARG A 745 -159.53 -32.83 -99.06
C ARG A 745 -159.53 -33.57 -100.40
N ASP A 746 -158.37 -33.88 -100.97
CA ASP A 746 -158.23 -34.38 -102.36
C ASP A 746 -157.50 -35.74 -102.44
N THR A 747 -158.03 -36.74 -101.73
CA THR A 747 -157.44 -38.08 -101.55
C THR A 747 -157.04 -38.80 -102.85
N PHE A 748 -157.77 -38.58 -103.96
CA PHE A 748 -157.54 -39.26 -105.23
C PHE A 748 -156.25 -38.81 -105.94
N LYS A 749 -155.87 -37.52 -105.80
CA LYS A 749 -154.63 -36.98 -106.40
C LYS A 749 -153.37 -37.47 -105.70
N TYR A 750 -153.40 -37.60 -104.38
CA TYR A 750 -152.18 -37.87 -103.60
C TYR A 750 -151.61 -39.28 -103.89
N LYS A 751 -152.46 -40.29 -104.08
CA LYS A 751 -152.02 -41.66 -104.42
C LYS A 751 -151.33 -41.77 -105.80
N MET A 752 -151.68 -40.91 -106.75
CA MET A 752 -150.94 -40.78 -108.03
C MET A 752 -149.52 -40.20 -107.80
N SER A 753 -149.37 -39.28 -106.85
CA SER A 753 -148.07 -38.67 -106.53
C SER A 753 -147.10 -39.66 -105.89
N GLU A 754 -147.59 -40.51 -104.98
CA GLU A 754 -146.73 -41.35 -104.14
C GLU A 754 -145.97 -42.44 -104.93
N MET A 755 -146.65 -43.14 -105.85
CA MET A 755 -146.01 -44.09 -106.78
C MET A 755 -145.03 -43.43 -107.77
N SER A 756 -145.19 -42.12 -108.02
CA SER A 756 -144.27 -41.34 -108.85
C SER A 756 -142.99 -40.98 -108.07
N LEU A 757 -143.11 -40.67 -106.78
CA LEU A 757 -141.99 -40.23 -105.93
C LEU A 757 -141.09 -41.38 -105.44
N THR A 758 -141.62 -42.59 -105.26
CA THR A 758 -140.78 -43.76 -104.87
C THR A 758 -139.78 -44.14 -105.95
N ASN A 759 -140.21 -44.16 -107.21
CA ASN A 759 -139.37 -44.47 -108.37
C ASN A 759 -138.27 -43.41 -108.64
N ALA A 760 -138.47 -42.16 -108.22
CA ALA A 760 -137.46 -41.12 -108.34
C ALA A 760 -136.25 -41.33 -107.40
N LYS A 761 -136.46 -41.93 -106.21
CA LYS A 761 -135.40 -42.09 -105.20
C LYS A 761 -134.33 -43.11 -105.61
N SER A 762 -134.70 -44.22 -106.25
CA SER A 762 -133.75 -45.29 -106.59
C SER A 762 -132.68 -44.86 -107.60
N LYS A 763 -133.03 -44.00 -108.58
CA LYS A 763 -132.07 -43.50 -109.57
C LYS A 763 -131.11 -42.44 -109.04
N LEU A 764 -131.45 -41.74 -107.95
CA LEU A 764 -130.57 -40.69 -107.41
C LEU A 764 -129.40 -41.25 -106.57
N GLU A 765 -129.57 -42.39 -105.90
CA GLU A 765 -128.48 -42.95 -105.09
C GLU A 765 -127.36 -43.55 -105.95
N GLN A 766 -127.69 -44.09 -107.12
CA GLN A 766 -126.72 -44.69 -108.05
C GLN A 766 -125.68 -43.67 -108.56
N SER A 767 -126.02 -42.37 -108.64
CA SER A 767 -125.07 -41.34 -109.10
C SER A 767 -124.09 -40.87 -108.02
N LYS A 768 -124.39 -41.05 -106.73
CA LYS A 768 -123.52 -40.57 -105.64
C LYS A 768 -122.33 -41.50 -105.36
N ASN A 769 -122.51 -42.81 -105.49
CA ASN A 769 -121.51 -43.78 -105.04
C ASN A 769 -120.30 -43.98 -105.97
N GLN A 770 -120.27 -43.35 -107.15
CA GLN A 770 -119.09 -43.33 -108.03
C GLN A 770 -118.17 -42.12 -107.79
N ALA A 771 -118.58 -41.12 -107.00
CA ALA A 771 -117.82 -39.87 -106.80
C ALA A 771 -116.77 -39.92 -105.68
N SER A 772 -116.46 -41.10 -105.12
CA SER A 772 -115.55 -41.28 -103.98
C SER A 772 -114.23 -42.01 -104.30
N ARG A 773 -113.94 -42.26 -105.59
CA ARG A 773 -112.64 -42.78 -106.08
C ARG A 773 -112.08 -41.87 -107.17
N ASP A 774 -110.91 -41.29 -106.90
CA ASP A 774 -110.07 -40.44 -107.76
C ASP A 774 -110.61 -39.06 -108.23
N GLY A 775 -109.69 -38.08 -108.35
CA GLY A 775 -109.96 -36.71 -108.88
C GLY A 775 -110.01 -35.58 -107.84
N LYS A 776 -108.90 -35.17 -107.18
CA LYS A 776 -107.82 -34.29 -107.71
C LYS A 776 -108.28 -33.05 -108.51
N ARG A 777 -108.08 -31.85 -107.93
CA ARG A 777 -107.29 -30.70 -108.47
C ARG A 777 -107.29 -29.52 -107.46
N THR A 778 -106.14 -29.14 -106.87
CA THR A 778 -105.17 -28.07 -107.28
C THR A 778 -105.75 -26.65 -107.23
N SER A 779 -105.01 -25.61 -106.79
CA SER A 779 -103.57 -25.39 -107.01
C SER A 779 -102.86 -24.42 -106.04
N LYS A 780 -101.55 -24.64 -105.79
CA LYS A 780 -100.40 -23.69 -105.87
C LYS A 780 -100.40 -22.38 -105.03
N ASN A 781 -99.28 -21.75 -104.65
CA ASN A 781 -97.83 -21.87 -104.93
C ASN A 781 -97.04 -21.13 -103.79
N GLN A 782 -95.72 -21.26 -103.53
CA GLN A 782 -94.68 -22.23 -103.93
C GLN A 782 -93.61 -22.33 -102.78
N GLU A 783 -92.30 -22.15 -103.04
CA GLU A 783 -91.19 -22.30 -102.06
C GLU A 783 -90.49 -20.97 -101.70
N LEU A 784 -89.69 -20.96 -100.62
CA LEU A 784 -88.29 -20.47 -100.67
C LEU A 784 -87.42 -21.12 -99.55
N GLN A 785 -86.09 -21.03 -99.65
CA GLN A 785 -85.10 -21.68 -98.77
C GLN A 785 -84.31 -20.65 -97.93
N LEU A 786 -83.55 -21.09 -96.90
CA LEU A 786 -82.08 -20.88 -96.68
C LEU A 786 -81.63 -21.36 -95.25
N PRO A 787 -80.31 -21.50 -94.93
CA PRO A 787 -79.81 -22.39 -93.86
C PRO A 787 -79.10 -21.70 -92.65
N GLY A 788 -78.61 -22.50 -91.69
CA GLY A 788 -77.76 -22.05 -90.55
C GLY A 788 -76.25 -21.94 -90.86
N PRO A 789 -75.39 -21.56 -89.89
CA PRO A 789 -74.50 -22.57 -89.28
C PRO A 789 -74.00 -22.33 -87.81
N LYS A 790 -73.21 -23.32 -87.37
CA LYS A 790 -72.30 -23.46 -86.20
C LYS A 790 -71.44 -22.23 -85.81
N TYR A 791 -70.94 -22.17 -84.56
CA TYR A 791 -69.55 -22.58 -84.22
C TYR A 791 -69.21 -22.63 -82.71
N ASP A 792 -68.25 -23.49 -82.34
CA ASP A 792 -67.60 -23.60 -81.04
C ASP A 792 -66.53 -22.50 -80.79
N SER A 793 -66.22 -22.21 -79.52
CA SER A 793 -64.96 -22.70 -78.90
C SER A 793 -64.67 -22.10 -77.52
N THR A 794 -64.11 -22.93 -76.64
CA THR A 794 -63.46 -22.55 -75.37
C THR A 794 -61.99 -22.89 -75.43
N ASN A 795 -61.15 -22.23 -74.61
CA ASN A 795 -60.02 -22.91 -73.96
C ASN A 795 -59.44 -22.09 -72.80
N ILE A 796 -58.91 -22.80 -71.80
CA ILE A 796 -58.27 -22.24 -70.59
C ILE A 796 -57.07 -23.12 -70.24
N ILE A 797 -55.91 -22.50 -70.00
CA ILE A 797 -54.73 -23.12 -69.39
C ILE A 797 -54.22 -22.07 -68.37
N LYS A 798 -54.47 -22.22 -67.07
CA LYS A 798 -53.84 -23.10 -66.07
C LYS A 798 -52.35 -22.80 -65.82
N GLU A 799 -52.12 -22.15 -64.69
CA GLU A 799 -50.81 -21.96 -64.04
C GLU A 799 -50.47 -23.16 -63.15
N SER A 800 -49.19 -23.29 -62.77
CA SER A 800 -48.75 -24.01 -61.59
C SER A 800 -47.40 -23.46 -61.10
N HIS A 801 -47.40 -22.71 -60.00
CA HIS A 801 -46.18 -22.26 -59.32
C HIS A 801 -45.67 -23.32 -58.32
N GLN A 802 -44.35 -23.43 -58.21
CA GLN A 802 -43.69 -24.05 -57.05
C GLN A 802 -42.26 -23.53 -56.90
N GLU A 803 -42.08 -22.55 -56.02
CA GLU A 803 -40.83 -22.12 -55.35
C GLU A 803 -41.26 -21.84 -53.90
N ASP A 804 -40.65 -22.36 -52.84
CA ASP A 804 -39.25 -22.30 -52.35
C ASP A 804 -38.92 -21.00 -51.58
N ASP A 805 -38.05 -21.11 -50.57
CA ASP A 805 -37.63 -20.02 -49.68
C ASP A 805 -36.77 -18.97 -50.42
N GLY A 806 -37.03 -17.67 -50.18
CA GLY A 806 -36.28 -16.54 -50.72
C GLY A 806 -36.54 -15.21 -50.01
#